data_AF-A0A4R7UTV1-F1
#
_entry.id   AF-A0A4R7UTV1-F1
#
_cell.length_a   1.000
_cell.length_b   1.000
_cell.length_c   1.000
_cell.angle_alpha   90.00
_cell.angle_beta   90.00
_cell.angle_gamma   90.00
#
_symmetry.space_group_name_H-M   'P 1'
#
loop_
_entity.id
_entity.type
_entity.pdbx_description
1 polymer ?
#
loop_
_entity_poly.entity_id
_entity_poly.type
_entity_poly.pdbx_seq_one_letter_code
_entity_poly.pdbx_strand_id
1 'polypeptide(L)'
;MNSPDRLSARVGTPPPLGELTSRWLAPTEEDRFALPVVQNFVGSVQCCWGPAGIQNWLAPPTGLPTPTGRLYALDGLGRPAEVDPAGTSYQVSPWEIRRRHPVVSARTRLHSGDTAVTERLTFHRAGRYALVFTGLCRTWSFTDYWNLPPEDVPQLNVRFEHGAVCTGDNKTFGLARFFVPDGGRVRVHTRHEDFLAGRQDSHVGRLAVVSFDAAEGEEVAWTGVQGTDPGLVPRGDDADAEETWSRVWAAAFTPGNEHFSGSLPALRFGNGALDRLYYMGVLALLHGRRTPAPTGPRARFATGGQAIWTSDLAPLTTAYTTGATEGAATTSFLWELHLVAPLLARLDPDVLRRQLEAFLVAGTDRHWGIDILTGRGVGMWYGINDGAVVTAAAAYLDHTGDRSWLDTVVGDTTVRAHLLRHVARHEELADGEALADYGEAHHVLECVSSYEHRLASFNALAAWCYRYAADVLDPEHAGTHRARADTVERAVLDLFDDGVFRCVTPTGERVVRTCLDFMYVGHYLGERLDDEHKRAMLRFFVAELETPDWMRALSPKDADSLTSALPEFQTYRADHQSTGAYDGWPGLSAEVRFRFGDGAATVDWLRRISAVTWEGPFGQAHWTGIDGRDPAAPARKASFFNGNCYLLVSGSTLSTAMLHHATIEADDSARPLPRPLAEALDAHGLGDPAGPVLGVPVTGGVSSDVWRVELPSGPVCVKRALSKLKVARDWRVSTARAGREAAWLRLAATIDPAAAGHVLAFDEERGVLVLEWIDARVWKSRLLAGEVDDSTARLLGERLVRLHAGAVDHDRAEWSDARPLFEALRIAPYLRATAARHGEVADRLLAIADDLAASAVTLVHGDVSPKNVLVGADGPVLVDAECASPGDPAFDVAFCVNHLLLKAVIAGAATAGRLVAAAGRFAAAYLAGVAWEPPDDVDGRAARILPALGLARVDGLSPVEYLTDPADQEFVRATALAGVVEPAPGLDTACRRWLAALDARRPRG
;
A
#
# COMPACT_ATOMS: atom_id res chain seq x y z
N MET A 1 -18.63 15.59 14.01
CA MET A 1 -19.24 15.26 12.70
C MET A 1 -18.09 15.22 11.71
N ASN A 2 -17.73 14.02 11.26
CA ASN A 2 -16.59 13.80 10.37
C ASN A 2 -16.90 14.41 9.00
N SER A 3 -15.99 15.24 8.47
CA SER A 3 -16.13 15.81 7.14
C SER A 3 -16.19 14.67 6.11
N PRO A 4 -17.17 14.65 5.18
CA PRO A 4 -17.36 13.55 4.23
C PRO A 4 -16.23 13.37 3.19
N ASP A 5 -15.24 14.26 3.16
CA ASP A 5 -14.21 14.28 2.11
C ASP A 5 -12.99 13.39 2.35
N ARG A 6 -12.88 12.73 3.51
CA ARG A 6 -11.68 11.94 3.87
C ARG A 6 -12.02 10.55 4.40
N LEU A 7 -11.27 9.56 3.92
CA LEU A 7 -11.25 8.23 4.52
C LEU A 7 -10.76 8.38 5.97
N SER A 8 -11.57 7.95 6.94
CA SER A 8 -11.21 7.99 8.37
C SER A 8 -11.24 6.58 8.93
N ALA A 9 -10.32 6.31 9.84
CA ALA A 9 -10.23 5.02 10.52
C ALA A 9 -9.87 5.23 11.99
N ARG A 10 -10.23 4.27 12.83
CA ARG A 10 -9.76 4.14 14.22
C ARG A 10 -8.95 2.87 14.34
N VAL A 11 -7.96 2.84 15.22
CA VAL A 11 -7.37 1.57 15.62
C VAL A 11 -8.42 0.76 16.38
N GLY A 12 -8.43 -0.55 16.16
CA GLY A 12 -9.32 -1.47 16.84
C GLY A 12 -8.81 -2.89 16.75
N THR A 13 -9.71 -3.85 16.90
CA THR A 13 -9.41 -5.27 16.68
C THR A 13 -9.80 -5.68 15.26
N PRO A 14 -9.04 -6.60 14.62
CA PRO A 14 -9.46 -7.17 13.34
C PRO A 14 -10.76 -7.97 13.55
N PRO A 15 -11.62 -8.11 12.52
CA PRO A 15 -12.80 -8.95 12.61
C PRO A 15 -12.39 -10.41 12.84
N PRO A 16 -13.22 -11.21 13.52
CA PRO A 16 -13.09 -12.66 13.49
C PRO A 16 -12.95 -13.16 12.06
N LEU A 17 -12.02 -14.08 11.81
CA LEU A 17 -11.71 -14.53 10.44
C LEU A 17 -12.93 -15.11 9.71
N GLY A 18 -13.87 -15.72 10.44
CA GLY A 18 -15.13 -16.23 9.91
C GLY A 18 -16.04 -15.17 9.28
N GLU A 19 -15.93 -13.88 9.66
CA GLU A 19 -16.69 -12.79 9.03
C GLU A 19 -16.24 -12.53 7.58
N LEU A 20 -15.07 -13.03 7.17
CA LEU A 20 -14.58 -12.93 5.80
C LEU A 20 -15.14 -14.01 4.86
N THR A 21 -15.89 -14.98 5.39
CA THR A 21 -16.54 -16.03 4.60
C THR A 21 -17.43 -15.45 3.50
N SER A 22 -17.37 -16.06 2.31
CA SER A 22 -18.19 -15.69 1.16
C SER A 22 -19.69 -15.90 1.45
N ARG A 23 -20.54 -15.29 0.62
CA ARG A 23 -21.94 -15.71 0.53
C ARG A 23 -22.02 -17.09 -0.14
N TRP A 24 -23.19 -17.74 -0.06
CA TRP A 24 -23.47 -18.90 -0.91
C TRP A 24 -23.59 -18.43 -2.37
N LEU A 25 -22.75 -18.99 -3.23
CA LEU A 25 -22.68 -18.72 -4.67
C LEU A 25 -23.36 -19.88 -5.40
N ALA A 26 -24.38 -19.61 -6.20
CA ALA A 26 -25.14 -20.62 -6.95
C ALA A 26 -24.99 -20.36 -8.45
N PRO A 27 -23.82 -20.65 -9.04
CA PRO A 27 -23.58 -20.45 -10.47
C PRO A 27 -24.46 -21.39 -11.32
N THR A 28 -24.82 -20.91 -12.51
CA THR A 28 -25.59 -21.70 -13.49
C THR A 28 -24.72 -22.35 -14.56
N GLU A 29 -23.54 -21.80 -14.81
CA GLU A 29 -22.60 -22.22 -15.85
C GLU A 29 -21.17 -22.22 -15.30
N GLU A 30 -20.38 -23.22 -15.66
CA GLU A 30 -19.00 -23.40 -15.18
C GLU A 30 -18.02 -22.41 -15.83
N ASP A 31 -18.15 -22.19 -17.13
CA ASP A 31 -17.29 -21.33 -17.94
C ASP A 31 -17.33 -19.86 -17.50
N ARG A 32 -18.36 -19.45 -16.75
CA ARG A 32 -18.52 -18.09 -16.19
C ARG A 32 -18.34 -18.01 -14.69
N PHE A 33 -17.88 -19.07 -14.04
CA PHE A 33 -17.73 -19.12 -12.60
C PHE A 33 -16.34 -19.56 -12.16
N ALA A 34 -15.66 -18.67 -11.43
CA ALA A 34 -14.38 -19.01 -10.84
C ALA A 34 -14.60 -19.97 -9.66
N LEU A 35 -14.34 -21.26 -9.88
CA LEU A 35 -14.44 -22.30 -8.88
C LEU A 35 -13.63 -21.98 -7.61
N PRO A 36 -14.22 -22.13 -6.41
CA PRO A 36 -13.54 -21.87 -5.16
C PRO A 36 -12.20 -22.56 -4.96
N VAL A 37 -11.28 -21.83 -4.30
CA VAL A 37 -10.00 -22.33 -3.82
C VAL A 37 -9.87 -22.07 -2.33
N VAL A 38 -9.30 -23.06 -1.63
CA VAL A 38 -8.74 -22.92 -0.29
C VAL A 38 -7.24 -23.15 -0.39
N GLN A 39 -6.46 -22.45 0.41
CA GLN A 39 -5.00 -22.61 0.43
C GLN A 39 -4.45 -22.53 1.84
N ASN A 40 -3.20 -22.92 1.99
CA ASN A 40 -2.40 -22.83 3.21
C ASN A 40 -0.97 -22.40 2.83
N PHE A 41 -0.02 -22.50 3.76
CA PHE A 41 1.37 -22.10 3.48
C PHE A 41 2.17 -23.12 2.65
N VAL A 42 1.62 -24.30 2.37
CA VAL A 42 2.31 -25.34 1.58
C VAL A 42 1.66 -25.61 0.22
N GLY A 43 0.45 -25.10 -0.04
CA GLY A 43 -0.26 -25.33 -1.30
C GLY A 43 -1.68 -24.80 -1.36
N SER A 44 -2.40 -25.19 -2.41
CA SER A 44 -3.78 -24.79 -2.72
C SER A 44 -4.61 -25.95 -3.27
N VAL A 45 -5.91 -25.95 -2.99
CA VAL A 45 -6.90 -26.91 -3.49
C VAL A 45 -8.09 -26.15 -4.07
N GLN A 46 -8.43 -26.47 -5.31
CA GLN A 46 -9.61 -25.99 -6.01
C GLN A 46 -10.67 -27.09 -6.08
N CYS A 47 -11.94 -26.77 -5.80
CA CYS A 47 -13.01 -27.75 -5.98
C CYS A 47 -13.34 -28.01 -7.46
N CYS A 48 -13.86 -29.19 -7.78
CA CYS A 48 -14.49 -29.46 -9.09
C CYS A 48 -15.82 -28.71 -9.24
N TRP A 49 -16.22 -28.53 -10.50
CA TRP A 49 -17.62 -28.24 -10.83
C TRP A 49 -18.53 -29.39 -10.41
N GLY A 50 -19.54 -29.06 -9.62
CA GLY A 50 -20.50 -30.01 -9.06
C GLY A 50 -20.28 -30.31 -7.57
N PRO A 51 -20.99 -31.30 -7.05
CA PRO A 51 -21.23 -31.41 -5.61
C PRO A 51 -20.07 -32.02 -4.80
N ALA A 52 -19.08 -32.63 -5.45
CA ALA A 52 -17.95 -33.31 -4.82
C ALA A 52 -16.71 -33.32 -5.74
N GLY A 53 -15.53 -33.58 -5.17
CA GLY A 53 -14.26 -33.65 -5.89
C GLY A 53 -13.47 -32.34 -5.93
N ILE A 54 -12.20 -32.47 -6.33
CA ILE A 54 -11.23 -31.39 -6.49
C ILE A 54 -10.67 -31.35 -7.92
N GLN A 55 -10.51 -30.14 -8.46
CA GLN A 55 -10.07 -29.89 -9.83
C GLN A 55 -8.54 -29.84 -9.92
N ASN A 56 -7.94 -28.99 -9.10
CA ASN A 56 -6.51 -28.72 -9.03
C ASN A 56 -6.05 -28.83 -7.58
N TRP A 57 -4.97 -29.56 -7.33
CA TRP A 57 -4.32 -29.66 -6.02
C TRP A 57 -2.82 -29.48 -6.16
N LEU A 58 -2.35 -28.31 -5.74
CA LEU A 58 -1.00 -27.84 -5.99
C LEU A 58 -0.30 -27.68 -4.64
N ALA A 59 0.67 -28.52 -4.35
CA ALA A 59 1.50 -28.45 -3.15
C ALA A 59 2.96 -28.64 -3.56
N PRO A 60 3.63 -27.55 -3.96
CA PRO A 60 4.96 -27.61 -4.55
C PRO A 60 5.96 -28.39 -3.67
N PRO A 61 6.84 -29.24 -4.25
CA PRO A 61 7.10 -29.34 -5.68
C PRO A 61 6.12 -30.23 -6.44
N THR A 62 5.04 -30.73 -5.82
CA THR A 62 4.06 -31.59 -6.50
C THR A 62 2.79 -30.85 -6.91
N GLY A 63 2.17 -31.31 -8.00
CA GLY A 63 0.86 -30.86 -8.44
C GLY A 63 0.04 -32.00 -9.04
N LEU A 64 -1.26 -31.97 -8.77
CA LEU A 64 -2.26 -32.83 -9.39
C LEU A 64 -3.27 -31.93 -10.13
N PRO A 65 -3.07 -31.69 -11.44
CA PRO A 65 -3.90 -30.81 -12.27
C PRO A 65 -5.09 -31.54 -12.90
N THR A 66 -5.52 -32.66 -12.30
CA THR A 66 -6.52 -33.56 -12.87
C THR A 66 -7.70 -33.73 -11.91
N PRO A 67 -8.96 -33.61 -12.38
CA PRO A 67 -10.14 -33.78 -11.55
C PRO A 67 -10.16 -35.13 -10.82
N THR A 68 -10.35 -35.13 -9.49
CA THR A 68 -10.37 -36.36 -8.69
C THR A 68 -11.44 -36.30 -7.60
N GLY A 69 -11.95 -37.45 -7.19
CA GLY A 69 -13.05 -37.55 -6.22
C GLY A 69 -14.43 -37.18 -6.79
N ARG A 70 -14.64 -37.27 -8.12
CA ARG A 70 -15.94 -36.95 -8.74
C ARG A 70 -17.00 -37.98 -8.35
N LEU A 71 -18.22 -37.53 -8.07
CA LEU A 71 -19.32 -38.36 -7.57
C LEU A 71 -20.27 -38.83 -8.69
N TYR A 72 -20.52 -40.13 -8.71
CA TYR A 72 -21.48 -40.79 -9.59
C TYR A 72 -22.52 -41.54 -8.77
N ALA A 73 -23.78 -41.52 -9.21
CA ALA A 73 -24.82 -42.42 -8.72
C ALA A 73 -24.79 -43.71 -9.55
N LEU A 74 -24.96 -44.87 -8.91
CA LEU A 74 -25.03 -46.17 -9.57
C LEU A 74 -26.47 -46.68 -9.57
N ASP A 75 -26.98 -47.10 -10.72
CA ASP A 75 -28.30 -47.72 -10.81
C ASP A 75 -28.32 -49.16 -10.27
N GLY A 76 -29.49 -49.81 -10.25
CA GLY A 76 -29.64 -51.19 -9.77
C GLY A 76 -28.85 -52.24 -10.55
N LEU A 77 -28.33 -51.91 -11.75
CA LEU A 77 -27.43 -52.74 -12.55
C LEU A 77 -25.96 -52.33 -12.40
N GLY A 78 -25.66 -51.32 -11.58
CA GLY A 78 -24.33 -50.78 -11.36
C GLY A 78 -23.84 -49.83 -12.46
N ARG A 79 -24.72 -49.34 -13.34
CA ARG A 79 -24.36 -48.38 -14.39
C ARG A 79 -24.23 -46.98 -13.77
N PRO A 80 -23.13 -46.26 -14.04
CA PRO A 80 -22.92 -44.95 -13.45
C PRO A 80 -23.64 -43.84 -14.23
N ALA A 81 -24.19 -42.89 -13.49
CA ALA A 81 -24.61 -41.58 -13.98
C ALA A 81 -23.95 -40.51 -13.11
N GLU A 82 -23.31 -39.52 -13.74
CA GLU A 82 -22.74 -38.40 -12.98
C GLU A 82 -23.85 -37.69 -12.21
N VAL A 83 -23.58 -37.30 -10.97
CA VAL A 83 -24.53 -36.48 -10.23
C VAL A 83 -24.54 -35.09 -10.87
N ASP A 84 -25.70 -34.69 -11.39
CA ASP A 84 -25.89 -33.42 -12.08
C ASP A 84 -25.29 -32.26 -11.26
N PRO A 85 -24.33 -31.49 -11.80
CA PRO A 85 -23.80 -30.32 -11.12
C PRO A 85 -24.86 -29.24 -10.83
N ALA A 86 -25.96 -29.21 -11.60
CA ALA A 86 -27.01 -28.23 -11.46
C ALA A 86 -27.62 -28.22 -10.05
N GLY A 87 -27.73 -27.03 -9.46
CA GLY A 87 -28.20 -26.85 -8.09
C GLY A 87 -27.11 -26.99 -7.02
N THR A 88 -25.85 -27.13 -7.43
CA THR A 88 -24.71 -26.98 -6.50
C THR A 88 -24.51 -25.50 -6.16
N SER A 89 -24.44 -25.20 -4.87
CA SER A 89 -24.02 -23.89 -4.37
C SER A 89 -22.74 -24.04 -3.54
N TYR A 90 -21.91 -23.01 -3.55
CA TYR A 90 -20.57 -22.99 -2.97
C TYR A 90 -20.45 -21.88 -1.93
N GLN A 91 -19.71 -22.12 -0.86
CA GLN A 91 -19.31 -21.11 0.11
C GLN A 91 -17.85 -21.32 0.48
N VAL A 92 -17.10 -20.22 0.57
CA VAL A 92 -15.64 -20.22 0.78
C VAL A 92 -15.33 -19.49 2.06
N SER A 93 -14.63 -20.17 2.96
CA SER A 93 -13.95 -19.59 4.11
C SER A 93 -12.44 -19.76 3.95
N PRO A 94 -11.61 -19.04 4.72
CA PRO A 94 -10.15 -19.16 4.61
C PRO A 94 -9.59 -20.59 4.83
N TRP A 95 -10.33 -21.45 5.53
CA TRP A 95 -9.88 -22.81 5.89
C TRP A 95 -10.73 -23.94 5.27
N GLU A 96 -11.85 -23.64 4.62
CA GLU A 96 -12.78 -24.66 4.11
C GLU A 96 -13.66 -24.15 2.95
N ILE A 97 -13.89 -25.02 1.97
CA ILE A 97 -14.93 -24.87 0.95
C ILE A 97 -16.12 -25.75 1.32
N ARG A 98 -17.33 -25.17 1.33
CA ARG A 98 -18.59 -25.88 1.55
C ARG A 98 -19.41 -25.91 0.27
N ARG A 99 -20.01 -27.07 -0.03
CA ARG A 99 -20.96 -27.25 -1.14
C ARG A 99 -22.28 -27.80 -0.62
N ARG A 100 -23.38 -27.28 -1.16
CA ARG A 100 -24.74 -27.79 -0.94
C ARG A 100 -25.33 -28.20 -2.27
N HIS A 101 -25.87 -29.40 -2.32
CA HIS A 101 -26.56 -29.95 -3.48
C HIS A 101 -27.69 -30.88 -2.99
N PRO A 102 -28.81 -31.06 -3.74
CA PRO A 102 -29.94 -31.88 -3.30
C PRO A 102 -29.65 -33.36 -3.03
N VAL A 103 -28.54 -33.90 -3.54
CA VAL A 103 -28.11 -35.29 -3.32
C VAL A 103 -27.10 -35.41 -2.18
N VAL A 104 -26.21 -34.43 -2.03
CA VAL A 104 -25.08 -34.50 -1.11
C VAL A 104 -24.62 -33.09 -0.74
N SER A 105 -24.11 -32.90 0.46
CA SER A 105 -23.33 -31.71 0.82
C SER A 105 -21.89 -32.09 1.06
N ALA A 106 -20.95 -31.25 0.62
CA ALA A 106 -19.53 -31.53 0.75
C ALA A 106 -18.82 -30.44 1.56
N ARG A 107 -17.83 -30.84 2.35
CA ARG A 107 -16.85 -29.96 3.01
C ARG A 107 -15.47 -30.37 2.56
N THR A 108 -14.71 -29.46 1.96
CA THR A 108 -13.35 -29.70 1.48
C THR A 108 -12.39 -28.81 2.24
N ARG A 109 -11.39 -29.43 2.88
CA ARG A 109 -10.34 -28.76 3.63
C ARG A 109 -8.98 -29.15 3.09
N LEU A 110 -8.13 -28.16 2.89
CA LEU A 110 -6.68 -28.35 2.83
C LEU A 110 -6.15 -28.19 4.26
N HIS A 111 -5.49 -29.21 4.78
CA HIS A 111 -5.01 -29.24 6.17
C HIS A 111 -4.03 -28.12 6.42
N SER A 112 -4.16 -27.41 7.52
CA SER A 112 -3.40 -26.19 7.82
C SER A 112 -1.88 -26.39 7.89
N GLY A 113 -1.42 -27.58 8.28
CA GLY A 113 -0.01 -27.89 8.54
C GLY A 113 0.71 -28.73 7.47
N ASP A 114 0.00 -29.26 6.46
CA ASP A 114 0.62 -30.12 5.44
C ASP A 114 -0.14 -30.13 4.10
N THR A 115 0.25 -31.05 3.20
CA THR A 115 -0.30 -31.12 1.84
C THR A 115 -1.67 -31.79 1.79
N ALA A 116 -2.16 -32.37 2.89
CA ALA A 116 -3.31 -33.26 2.86
C ALA A 116 -4.62 -32.52 2.62
N VAL A 117 -5.50 -33.16 1.85
CA VAL A 117 -6.85 -32.68 1.57
C VAL A 117 -7.85 -33.68 2.13
N THR A 118 -8.89 -33.21 2.80
CA THR A 118 -10.02 -34.04 3.23
C THR A 118 -11.30 -33.50 2.65
N GLU A 119 -12.09 -34.38 2.05
CA GLU A 119 -13.44 -34.08 1.60
C GLU A 119 -14.44 -34.99 2.28
N ARG A 120 -15.48 -34.37 2.83
CA ARG A 120 -16.48 -35.00 3.67
C ARG A 120 -17.86 -34.79 3.07
N LEU A 121 -18.54 -35.88 2.76
CA LEU A 121 -19.78 -35.93 1.99
C LEU A 121 -20.93 -36.37 2.90
N THR A 122 -21.93 -35.53 3.09
CA THR A 122 -23.18 -35.87 3.81
C THR A 122 -24.28 -36.12 2.79
N PHE A 123 -24.76 -37.36 2.70
CA PHE A 123 -25.75 -37.77 1.70
C PHE A 123 -27.18 -37.45 2.15
N HIS A 124 -27.95 -36.81 1.26
CA HIS A 124 -29.37 -36.47 1.48
C HIS A 124 -30.33 -37.45 0.81
N ARG A 125 -29.78 -38.45 0.11
CA ARG A 125 -30.54 -39.51 -0.53
C ARG A 125 -29.82 -40.83 -0.31
N ALA A 126 -30.56 -41.84 0.11
CA ALA A 126 -30.01 -43.19 0.16
C ALA A 126 -29.78 -43.72 -1.26
N GLY A 127 -28.68 -44.43 -1.46
CA GLY A 127 -28.35 -44.98 -2.77
C GLY A 127 -26.98 -45.63 -2.81
N ARG A 128 -26.65 -46.17 -3.98
CA ARG A 128 -25.31 -46.65 -4.28
C ARG A 128 -24.57 -45.58 -5.08
N TYR A 129 -23.35 -45.27 -4.65
CA TYR A 129 -22.53 -44.21 -5.22
C TYR A 129 -21.15 -44.70 -5.58
N ALA A 130 -20.45 -43.92 -6.39
CA ALA A 130 -19.05 -44.13 -6.72
C ALA A 130 -18.27 -42.81 -6.73
N LEU A 131 -17.08 -42.83 -6.13
CA LEU A 131 -16.08 -41.76 -6.25
C LEU A 131 -15.03 -42.18 -7.28
N VAL A 132 -14.77 -41.29 -8.25
CA VAL A 132 -13.82 -41.51 -9.33
C VAL A 132 -12.56 -40.71 -9.09
N PHE A 133 -11.45 -41.42 -8.90
CA PHE A 133 -10.12 -40.85 -8.71
C PHE A 133 -9.31 -41.00 -10.00
N THR A 134 -8.87 -39.88 -10.56
CA THR A 134 -7.98 -39.85 -11.73
C THR A 134 -6.56 -39.52 -11.30
N GLY A 135 -5.58 -39.85 -12.14
CA GLY A 135 -4.19 -39.79 -11.71
C GLY A 135 -3.28 -39.13 -12.72
N LEU A 136 -2.69 -38.00 -12.32
CA LEU A 136 -1.46 -37.45 -12.90
C LEU A 136 -0.77 -36.51 -11.88
N CYS A 137 -0.39 -37.05 -10.72
CA CYS A 137 0.44 -36.28 -9.79
C CYS A 137 1.85 -36.19 -10.36
N ARG A 138 2.39 -34.98 -10.47
CA ARG A 138 3.71 -34.73 -11.03
C ARG A 138 4.52 -33.81 -10.14
N THR A 139 5.84 -33.96 -10.19
CA THR A 139 6.78 -32.99 -9.61
C THR A 139 7.06 -31.91 -10.64
N TRP A 140 6.77 -30.65 -10.33
CA TRP A 140 6.85 -29.50 -11.23
C TRP A 140 7.55 -28.30 -10.59
N SER A 141 8.16 -27.49 -11.44
CA SER A 141 8.51 -26.10 -11.14
C SER A 141 8.04 -25.20 -12.29
N PHE A 142 7.93 -23.90 -12.03
CA PHE A 142 7.46 -22.97 -13.05
C PHE A 142 8.41 -22.87 -14.26
N THR A 143 9.72 -23.10 -14.08
CA THR A 143 10.69 -23.09 -15.21
C THR A 143 10.35 -24.11 -16.29
N ASP A 144 9.55 -25.13 -15.97
CA ASP A 144 9.23 -26.26 -16.84
C ASP A 144 7.90 -26.10 -17.59
N TYR A 145 7.07 -25.09 -17.25
CA TYR A 145 5.69 -24.96 -17.73
C TYR A 145 5.57 -24.48 -19.19
N TRP A 146 6.41 -23.54 -19.63
CA TRP A 146 6.25 -22.87 -20.93
C TRP A 146 7.10 -23.43 -22.07
N ASN A 147 8.09 -24.29 -21.77
CA ASN A 147 9.15 -24.63 -22.73
C ASN A 147 9.02 -26.01 -23.39
N LEU A 148 7.92 -26.74 -23.20
CA LEU A 148 7.84 -28.13 -23.66
C LEU A 148 6.54 -28.41 -24.42
N PRO A 149 6.61 -28.89 -25.68
CA PRO A 149 5.44 -29.44 -26.33
C PRO A 149 4.94 -30.64 -25.52
N PRO A 150 3.61 -30.85 -25.40
CA PRO A 150 3.08 -32.04 -24.76
C PRO A 150 3.60 -33.27 -25.50
N GLU A 151 4.54 -34.02 -24.91
CA GLU A 151 4.91 -35.33 -25.44
C GLU A 151 3.68 -36.24 -25.42
N ASP A 152 3.52 -37.04 -26.47
CA ASP A 152 2.49 -38.06 -26.58
C ASP A 152 2.61 -39.09 -25.44
N VAL A 153 1.64 -38.98 -24.52
CA VAL A 153 1.19 -39.96 -23.50
C VAL A 153 2.11 -40.18 -22.29
N PRO A 154 1.90 -39.43 -21.17
CA PRO A 154 2.34 -39.85 -19.85
C PRO A 154 1.79 -41.25 -19.52
N GLN A 155 2.63 -42.15 -18.99
CA GLN A 155 2.16 -43.44 -18.49
C GLN A 155 1.46 -43.24 -17.14
N LEU A 156 0.16 -42.94 -17.20
CA LEU A 156 -0.71 -42.83 -16.04
C LEU A 156 -0.75 -44.15 -15.28
N ASN A 157 -0.33 -44.13 -14.01
CA ASN A 157 -0.45 -45.29 -13.12
C ASN A 157 -1.36 -44.97 -11.95
N VAL A 158 -2.59 -45.47 -12.02
CA VAL A 158 -3.44 -45.63 -10.86
C VAL A 158 -3.34 -47.06 -10.38
N ARG A 159 -2.99 -47.25 -9.11
CA ARG A 159 -2.85 -48.55 -8.45
C ARG A 159 -3.59 -48.55 -7.13
N PHE A 160 -4.07 -49.71 -6.70
CA PHE A 160 -4.59 -49.88 -5.35
C PHE A 160 -3.58 -50.68 -4.53
N GLU A 161 -2.98 -50.04 -3.52
CA GLU A 161 -1.90 -50.63 -2.71
C GLU A 161 -2.07 -50.21 -1.25
N HIS A 162 -2.00 -51.17 -0.32
CA HIS A 162 -2.06 -50.92 1.12
C HIS A 162 -3.27 -50.08 1.57
N GLY A 163 -4.46 -50.37 1.04
CA GLY A 163 -5.71 -49.69 1.42
C GLY A 163 -5.88 -48.28 0.86
N ALA A 164 -5.05 -47.84 -0.10
CA ALA A 164 -5.13 -46.52 -0.71
C ALA A 164 -5.09 -46.60 -2.24
N VAL A 165 -5.81 -45.68 -2.89
CA VAL A 165 -5.65 -45.40 -4.32
C VAL A 165 -4.39 -44.56 -4.48
N CYS A 166 -3.39 -45.09 -5.15
CA CYS A 166 -2.13 -44.43 -5.41
C CYS A 166 -2.12 -43.96 -6.86
N THR A 167 -1.89 -42.65 -7.05
CA THR A 167 -1.73 -42.05 -8.37
C THR A 167 -0.35 -41.43 -8.47
N GLY A 168 0.37 -41.71 -9.54
CA GLY A 168 1.67 -41.10 -9.76
C GLY A 168 2.11 -41.16 -11.20
N ASP A 169 3.13 -40.36 -11.50
CA ASP A 169 3.82 -40.35 -12.78
C ASP A 169 5.17 -41.06 -12.65
N ASN A 170 5.42 -42.02 -13.54
CA ASN A 170 6.68 -42.75 -13.62
C ASN A 170 7.88 -41.86 -13.99
N LYS A 171 7.65 -40.68 -14.59
CA LYS A 171 8.71 -39.76 -15.05
C LYS A 171 9.16 -38.77 -13.98
N THR A 172 8.23 -38.24 -13.17
CA THR A 172 8.50 -37.12 -12.24
C THR A 172 8.51 -37.51 -10.76
N PHE A 173 8.23 -38.76 -10.39
CA PHE A 173 8.14 -39.26 -9.01
C PHE A 173 7.08 -38.58 -8.13
N GLY A 174 6.21 -37.73 -8.71
CA GLY A 174 5.06 -37.19 -8.01
C GLY A 174 4.10 -38.31 -7.61
N LEU A 175 3.69 -38.31 -6.35
CA LEU A 175 2.79 -39.31 -5.79
C LEU A 175 1.66 -38.62 -5.02
N ALA A 176 0.43 -39.06 -5.27
CA ALA A 176 -0.71 -38.80 -4.40
C ALA A 176 -1.33 -40.12 -3.96
N ARG A 177 -1.67 -40.21 -2.67
CA ARG A 177 -2.37 -41.35 -2.08
C ARG A 177 -3.72 -40.89 -1.55
N PHE A 178 -4.79 -41.51 -2.01
CA PHE A 178 -6.15 -41.29 -1.54
C PHE A 178 -6.59 -42.45 -0.66
N PHE A 179 -6.95 -42.11 0.57
CA PHE A 179 -7.46 -42.99 1.59
C PHE A 179 -8.98 -42.89 1.57
N VAL A 180 -9.62 -44.03 1.33
CA VAL A 180 -11.03 -44.12 0.95
C VAL A 180 -11.84 -44.72 2.11
N PRO A 181 -13.17 -44.56 2.13
CA PRO A 181 -14.01 -45.00 3.24
C PRO A 181 -13.92 -46.51 3.52
N ASP A 182 -14.06 -46.89 4.80
CA ASP A 182 -14.16 -48.29 5.22
C ASP A 182 -15.35 -48.99 4.54
N GLY A 183 -15.11 -50.17 3.96
CA GLY A 183 -16.14 -50.94 3.24
C GLY A 183 -16.34 -50.56 1.77
N GLY A 184 -15.65 -49.52 1.26
CA GLY A 184 -15.66 -49.16 -0.16
C GLY A 184 -15.03 -50.24 -1.05
N ARG A 185 -15.71 -50.61 -2.14
CA ARG A 185 -15.18 -51.54 -3.16
C ARG A 185 -14.43 -50.77 -4.22
N VAL A 186 -13.12 -51.00 -4.30
CA VAL A 186 -12.21 -50.34 -5.26
C VAL A 186 -12.07 -51.19 -6.53
N ARG A 187 -12.22 -50.53 -7.68
CA ARG A 187 -11.93 -51.08 -9.02
C ARG A 187 -11.05 -50.12 -9.80
N VAL A 188 -10.20 -50.65 -10.68
CA VAL A 188 -9.33 -49.84 -11.54
C VAL A 188 -9.69 -50.09 -12.99
N HIS A 189 -9.78 -49.02 -13.79
CA HIS A 189 -10.15 -49.08 -15.20
C HIS A 189 -9.10 -48.39 -16.08
N THR A 190 -8.85 -48.95 -17.26
CA THR A 190 -7.90 -48.40 -18.23
C THR A 190 -8.49 -47.22 -19.01
N ARG A 191 -9.81 -47.20 -19.26
CA ARG A 191 -10.51 -46.10 -19.95
C ARG A 191 -11.74 -45.68 -19.17
N HIS A 192 -12.05 -44.38 -19.16
CA HIS A 192 -13.26 -43.85 -18.51
C HIS A 192 -14.53 -44.46 -19.10
N GLU A 193 -14.57 -44.67 -20.42
CA GLU A 193 -15.67 -45.35 -21.11
C GLU A 193 -15.92 -46.77 -20.61
N ASP A 194 -14.90 -47.48 -20.11
CA ASP A 194 -15.07 -48.84 -19.58
C ASP A 194 -15.86 -48.82 -18.28
N PHE A 195 -15.63 -47.82 -17.42
CA PHE A 195 -16.45 -47.58 -16.24
C PHE A 195 -17.88 -47.17 -16.63
N LEU A 196 -18.02 -46.20 -17.54
CA LEU A 196 -19.33 -45.72 -17.99
C LEU A 196 -20.19 -46.82 -18.62
N ALA A 197 -19.56 -47.78 -19.29
CA ALA A 197 -20.22 -48.93 -19.92
C ALA A 197 -20.33 -50.17 -19.00
N GLY A 198 -19.82 -50.13 -17.76
CA GLY A 198 -19.85 -51.26 -16.83
C GLY A 198 -18.99 -52.47 -17.26
N ARG A 199 -17.88 -52.24 -17.97
CA ARG A 199 -16.95 -53.29 -18.46
C ARG A 199 -15.94 -53.72 -17.39
N GLN A 200 -15.23 -54.82 -17.65
CA GLN A 200 -14.34 -55.52 -16.70
C GLN A 200 -13.17 -54.65 -16.20
N ASP A 201 -12.76 -54.85 -14.94
CA ASP A 201 -11.70 -54.14 -14.23
C ASP A 201 -10.31 -54.79 -14.40
N SER A 202 -9.26 -54.03 -14.08
CA SER A 202 -7.86 -54.45 -14.08
C SER A 202 -7.16 -54.12 -12.75
N HIS A 203 -5.96 -54.65 -12.51
CA HIS A 203 -5.14 -54.27 -11.34
C HIS A 203 -4.39 -52.94 -11.52
N VAL A 204 -4.17 -52.51 -12.78
CA VAL A 204 -3.48 -51.26 -13.16
C VAL A 204 -4.31 -50.59 -14.25
N GLY A 205 -4.50 -49.27 -14.16
CA GLY A 205 -5.29 -48.50 -15.10
C GLY A 205 -5.08 -46.99 -14.96
N ARG A 206 -5.99 -46.20 -15.56
CA ARG A 206 -5.91 -44.74 -15.63
C ARG A 206 -6.85 -44.02 -14.65
N LEU A 207 -7.80 -44.74 -14.06
CA LEU A 207 -8.69 -44.22 -13.01
C LEU A 207 -9.06 -45.33 -12.02
N ALA A 208 -9.31 -44.95 -10.76
CA ALA A 208 -9.87 -45.82 -9.74
C ALA A 208 -11.29 -45.39 -9.39
N VAL A 209 -12.16 -46.36 -9.18
CA VAL A 209 -13.55 -46.19 -8.81
C VAL A 209 -13.76 -46.82 -7.45
N VAL A 210 -14.23 -46.04 -6.49
CA VAL A 210 -14.56 -46.51 -5.15
C VAL A 210 -16.08 -46.49 -5.02
N SER A 211 -16.69 -47.67 -5.02
CA SER A 211 -18.15 -47.82 -4.90
C SER A 211 -18.56 -48.18 -3.48
N PHE A 212 -19.63 -47.56 -2.99
CA PHE A 212 -20.16 -47.77 -1.65
C PHE A 212 -21.68 -47.51 -1.63
N ASP A 213 -22.34 -48.04 -0.61
CA ASP A 213 -23.75 -47.77 -0.32
C ASP A 213 -23.78 -46.66 0.76
N ALA A 214 -24.67 -45.67 0.62
CA ALA A 214 -24.85 -44.59 1.59
C ALA A 214 -26.33 -44.45 1.95
N ALA A 215 -26.63 -44.34 3.24
CA ALA A 215 -27.94 -44.00 3.77
C ALA A 215 -28.17 -42.48 3.78
N GLU A 216 -29.45 -42.09 3.89
CA GLU A 216 -29.78 -40.68 4.12
C GLU A 216 -29.25 -40.22 5.49
N GLY A 217 -28.55 -39.08 5.49
CA GLY A 217 -27.83 -38.55 6.65
C GLY A 217 -26.45 -39.19 6.88
N GLU A 218 -26.07 -40.22 6.14
CA GLU A 218 -24.75 -40.85 6.27
C GLU A 218 -23.64 -39.92 5.77
N GLU A 219 -22.52 -39.95 6.49
CA GLU A 219 -21.35 -39.16 6.17
C GLU A 219 -20.20 -40.07 5.72
N VAL A 220 -19.64 -39.75 4.56
CA VAL A 220 -18.56 -40.49 3.92
C VAL A 220 -17.41 -39.52 3.66
N ALA A 221 -16.19 -39.88 4.06
CA ALA A 221 -15.03 -39.03 3.89
C ALA A 221 -13.91 -39.73 3.14
N TRP A 222 -13.13 -38.96 2.38
CA TRP A 222 -11.87 -39.41 1.82
C TRP A 222 -10.78 -38.38 2.08
N THR A 223 -9.54 -38.85 2.23
CA THR A 223 -8.39 -38.00 2.49
C THR A 223 -7.30 -38.28 1.46
N GLY A 224 -6.74 -37.24 0.85
CA GLY A 224 -5.59 -37.33 -0.05
C GLY A 224 -4.34 -36.76 0.62
N VAL A 225 -3.17 -37.39 0.43
CA VAL A 225 -1.86 -36.79 0.74
C VAL A 225 -0.98 -36.84 -0.51
N GLN A 226 -0.32 -35.72 -0.87
CA GLN A 226 0.62 -35.67 -2.00
C GLN A 226 2.04 -35.33 -1.58
N GLY A 227 3.00 -35.77 -2.38
CA GLY A 227 4.42 -35.49 -2.20
C GLY A 227 5.30 -36.36 -3.09
N THR A 228 6.59 -36.46 -2.74
CA THR A 228 7.59 -37.24 -3.49
C THR A 228 8.08 -38.48 -2.74
N ASP A 229 7.70 -38.63 -1.46
CA ASP A 229 8.06 -39.78 -0.63
C ASP A 229 7.08 -40.95 -0.89
N PRO A 230 7.53 -42.19 -1.11
CA PRO A 230 6.65 -43.36 -1.19
C PRO A 230 5.89 -43.67 0.11
N GLY A 231 6.36 -43.17 1.26
CA GLY A 231 5.83 -43.43 2.60
C GLY A 231 4.70 -42.50 3.06
N LEU A 232 3.94 -41.87 2.15
CA LEU A 232 2.80 -41.03 2.55
C LEU A 232 1.76 -41.87 3.32
N VAL A 233 1.53 -41.52 4.59
CA VAL A 233 0.58 -42.20 5.48
C VAL A 233 -0.77 -41.45 5.55
N PRO A 234 -1.87 -42.10 5.97
CA PRO A 234 -3.16 -41.43 6.17
C PRO A 234 -3.07 -40.23 7.11
N ARG A 235 -3.98 -39.27 6.95
CA ARG A 235 -4.22 -38.18 7.90
C ARG A 235 -5.63 -38.29 8.44
N GLY A 236 -5.82 -37.94 9.72
CA GLY A 236 -7.15 -37.68 10.27
C GLY A 236 -7.71 -36.36 9.74
N ASP A 237 -8.98 -36.08 10.01
CA ASP A 237 -9.57 -34.79 9.66
C ASP A 237 -8.86 -33.64 10.42
N ASP A 238 -8.61 -32.51 9.74
CA ASP A 238 -8.05 -31.32 10.39
C ASP A 238 -9.19 -30.51 11.02
N ALA A 239 -9.57 -30.93 12.24
CA ALA A 239 -10.66 -30.31 12.99
C ALA A 239 -10.32 -28.89 13.47
N ASP A 240 -9.03 -28.58 13.61
CA ASP A 240 -8.52 -27.33 14.21
C ASP A 240 -8.06 -26.31 13.14
N ALA A 241 -8.39 -26.54 11.87
CA ALA A 241 -8.00 -25.67 10.76
C ALA A 241 -8.44 -24.21 10.96
N GLU A 242 -9.67 -24.00 11.46
CA GLU A 242 -10.21 -22.67 11.78
C GLU A 242 -9.42 -21.98 12.89
N GLU A 243 -9.10 -22.71 13.97
CA GLU A 243 -8.34 -22.16 15.08
C GLU A 243 -6.92 -21.79 14.65
N THR A 244 -6.27 -22.65 13.86
CA THR A 244 -4.93 -22.41 13.33
C THR A 244 -4.89 -21.17 12.44
N TRP A 245 -5.85 -21.04 11.51
CA TRP A 245 -5.98 -19.86 10.69
C TRP A 245 -6.32 -18.60 11.50
N SER A 246 -7.13 -18.72 12.55
CA SER A 246 -7.46 -17.59 13.43
C SER A 246 -6.24 -17.09 14.22
N ARG A 247 -5.34 -17.97 14.64
CA ARG A 247 -4.06 -17.58 15.27
C ARG A 247 -3.16 -16.81 14.30
N VAL A 248 -3.00 -17.32 13.07
CA VAL A 248 -2.26 -16.63 12.00
C VAL A 248 -2.87 -15.26 11.70
N TRP A 249 -4.20 -15.20 11.59
CA TRP A 249 -4.92 -13.95 11.34
C TRP A 249 -4.69 -12.92 12.44
N ALA A 250 -4.81 -13.31 13.71
CA ALA A 250 -4.52 -12.43 14.84
C ALA A 250 -3.05 -11.96 14.87
N ALA A 251 -2.11 -12.86 14.53
CA ALA A 251 -0.69 -12.55 14.49
C ALA A 251 -0.36 -11.46 13.46
N ALA A 252 -1.05 -11.43 12.31
CA ALA A 252 -0.84 -10.40 11.29
C ALA A 252 -1.08 -8.96 11.80
N PHE A 253 -1.79 -8.78 12.91
CA PHE A 253 -2.09 -7.49 13.54
C PHE A 253 -1.45 -7.31 14.93
N THR A 254 -0.58 -8.23 15.34
CA THR A 254 0.04 -8.22 16.67
C THR A 254 1.53 -7.94 16.56
N PRO A 255 2.04 -6.80 17.07
CA PRO A 255 3.48 -6.53 17.06
C PRO A 255 4.27 -7.59 17.84
N GLY A 256 5.44 -8.00 17.33
CA GLY A 256 6.31 -8.98 18.00
C GLY A 256 5.75 -10.41 18.05
N ASN A 257 4.83 -10.74 17.15
CA ASN A 257 4.28 -12.10 17.02
C ASN A 257 5.32 -13.10 16.48
N GLU A 258 5.01 -14.40 16.55
CA GLU A 258 5.91 -15.48 16.09
C GLU A 258 5.81 -15.81 14.59
N HIS A 259 4.77 -15.31 13.90
CA HIS A 259 4.48 -15.69 12.52
C HIS A 259 5.12 -14.78 11.47
N PHE A 260 5.20 -13.47 11.74
CA PHE A 260 5.64 -12.43 10.81
C PHE A 260 6.67 -11.51 11.48
N SER A 261 7.64 -11.01 10.72
CA SER A 261 8.68 -10.11 11.29
C SER A 261 8.19 -8.69 11.57
N GLY A 262 6.97 -8.35 11.15
CA GLY A 262 6.28 -7.09 11.43
C GLY A 262 4.81 -7.32 11.80
N SER A 263 3.99 -6.30 11.57
CA SER A 263 2.54 -6.36 11.82
C SER A 263 1.81 -5.25 11.07
N LEU A 264 0.56 -5.50 10.71
CA LEU A 264 -0.34 -4.52 10.11
C LEU A 264 -1.20 -3.84 11.18
N PRO A 265 -1.63 -2.59 10.98
CA PRO A 265 -2.57 -1.96 11.89
C PRO A 265 -3.96 -2.59 11.74
N ALA A 266 -4.60 -2.94 12.85
CA ALA A 266 -6.01 -3.30 12.85
C ALA A 266 -6.85 -2.01 12.86
N LEU A 267 -7.58 -1.76 11.77
CA LEU A 267 -8.31 -0.52 11.51
C LEU A 267 -9.83 -0.75 11.41
N ARG A 268 -10.61 0.25 11.82
CA ARG A 268 -12.06 0.33 11.67
C ARG A 268 -12.45 1.63 10.99
N PHE A 269 -13.06 1.53 9.81
CA PHE A 269 -13.43 2.65 8.95
C PHE A 269 -14.85 3.18 9.22
N GLY A 270 -15.52 2.65 10.25
CA GLY A 270 -16.91 3.01 10.58
C GLY A 270 -17.94 2.58 9.52
N ASN A 271 -17.53 1.73 8.57
CA ASN A 271 -18.37 1.21 7.50
C ASN A 271 -17.97 -0.24 7.20
N GLY A 272 -18.91 -1.18 7.37
CA GLY A 272 -18.62 -2.61 7.21
C GLY A 272 -18.14 -3.03 5.81
N ALA A 273 -18.52 -2.30 4.76
CA ALA A 273 -18.03 -2.58 3.41
C ALA A 273 -16.55 -2.21 3.26
N LEU A 274 -16.14 -1.05 3.80
CA LEU A 274 -14.74 -0.63 3.83
C LEU A 274 -13.90 -1.52 4.74
N ASP A 275 -14.39 -1.86 5.93
CA ASP A 275 -13.73 -2.82 6.82
C ASP A 275 -13.49 -4.14 6.09
N ARG A 276 -14.52 -4.73 5.48
CA ARG A 276 -14.39 -5.98 4.71
C ARG A 276 -13.37 -5.83 3.60
N LEU A 277 -13.40 -4.74 2.82
CA LEU A 277 -12.48 -4.53 1.72
C LEU A 277 -11.01 -4.51 2.20
N TYR A 278 -10.74 -3.76 3.27
CA TYR A 278 -9.40 -3.69 3.87
C TYR A 278 -8.91 -5.07 4.32
N TYR A 279 -9.74 -5.81 5.07
CA TYR A 279 -9.34 -7.11 5.61
C TYR A 279 -9.28 -8.22 4.55
N MET A 280 -10.08 -8.15 3.49
CA MET A 280 -10.02 -9.08 2.37
C MET A 280 -8.72 -8.90 1.56
N GLY A 281 -8.22 -7.67 1.41
CA GLY A 281 -6.90 -7.42 0.81
C GLY A 281 -5.74 -7.90 1.68
N VAL A 282 -5.87 -7.82 3.02
CA VAL A 282 -4.89 -8.44 3.94
C VAL A 282 -4.92 -9.96 3.84
N LEU A 283 -6.11 -10.57 3.80
CA LEU A 283 -6.25 -12.01 3.61
C LEU A 283 -5.61 -12.47 2.30
N ALA A 284 -5.80 -11.72 1.21
CA ALA A 284 -5.16 -11.97 -0.08
C ALA A 284 -3.62 -11.96 0.00
N LEU A 285 -3.02 -11.07 0.79
CA LEU A 285 -1.58 -11.07 1.03
C LEU A 285 -1.13 -12.33 1.79
N LEU A 286 -1.81 -12.70 2.89
CA LEU A 286 -1.48 -13.91 3.66
C LEU A 286 -1.55 -15.18 2.82
N HIS A 287 -2.52 -15.19 1.91
CA HIS A 287 -2.77 -16.21 0.91
C HIS A 287 -1.61 -16.41 -0.08
N GLY A 288 -0.79 -15.40 -0.34
CA GLY A 288 0.43 -15.53 -1.16
C GLY A 288 1.63 -16.12 -0.42
N ARG A 289 1.58 -16.24 0.91
CA ARG A 289 2.71 -16.74 1.69
C ARG A 289 2.92 -18.24 1.47
N ARG A 290 4.17 -18.64 1.29
CA ARG A 290 4.61 -20.03 1.15
C ARG A 290 5.79 -20.34 2.06
N THR A 291 5.76 -21.52 2.65
CA THR A 291 6.84 -22.12 3.45
C THR A 291 7.13 -23.50 2.87
N PRO A 292 7.77 -23.59 1.69
CA PRO A 292 7.97 -24.85 1.02
C PRO A 292 8.79 -25.81 1.89
N ALA A 293 8.36 -27.07 1.93
CA ALA A 293 9.12 -28.11 2.62
C ALA A 293 10.47 -28.35 1.92
N PRO A 294 11.55 -28.65 2.66
CA PRO A 294 12.81 -29.05 2.07
C PRO A 294 12.62 -30.23 1.11
N THR A 295 13.18 -30.11 -0.10
CA THR A 295 13.07 -31.18 -1.09
C THR A 295 13.96 -32.37 -0.69
N GLY A 296 13.37 -33.57 -0.63
CA GLY A 296 14.11 -34.79 -0.30
C GLY A 296 15.16 -35.16 -1.37
N PRO A 297 16.12 -36.05 -1.07
CA PRO A 297 17.18 -36.42 -2.01
C PRO A 297 16.68 -36.91 -3.37
N ARG A 298 15.50 -37.54 -3.43
CA ARG A 298 14.85 -38.00 -4.67
C ARG A 298 14.41 -36.86 -5.59
N ALA A 299 13.99 -35.74 -5.03
CA ALA A 299 13.57 -34.58 -5.82
C ALA A 299 14.75 -34.00 -6.63
N ARG A 300 16.01 -34.20 -6.18
CA ARG A 300 17.22 -33.80 -6.93
C ARG A 300 17.43 -34.59 -8.23
N PHE A 301 16.80 -35.76 -8.37
CA PHE A 301 17.01 -36.69 -9.48
C PHE A 301 15.70 -36.95 -10.25
N ALA A 302 14.81 -35.97 -10.42
CA ALA A 302 13.64 -36.15 -11.30
C ALA A 302 14.10 -36.40 -12.76
N THR A 303 14.29 -37.68 -13.11
CA THR A 303 15.03 -38.17 -14.30
C THR A 303 14.20 -38.25 -15.59
N GLY A 304 12.98 -37.72 -15.63
CA GLY A 304 12.08 -37.86 -16.76
C GLY A 304 12.03 -36.64 -17.68
N GLY A 305 13.16 -36.19 -18.23
CA GLY A 305 13.22 -35.23 -19.35
C GLY A 305 12.66 -33.80 -19.14
N GLN A 306 12.01 -33.51 -18.00
CA GLN A 306 11.27 -32.25 -17.82
C GLN A 306 11.51 -31.54 -16.47
N ALA A 307 12.34 -32.07 -15.56
CA ALA A 307 12.75 -31.37 -14.33
C ALA A 307 14.06 -31.96 -13.76
N ILE A 308 15.15 -31.96 -14.55
CA ILE A 308 16.45 -32.40 -14.02
C ILE A 308 17.12 -31.19 -13.34
N TRP A 309 17.13 -31.18 -12.00
CA TRP A 309 17.93 -30.24 -11.22
C TRP A 309 19.41 -30.61 -11.32
N THR A 310 20.07 -30.26 -12.42
CA THR A 310 21.49 -30.58 -12.65
C THR A 310 22.46 -29.67 -11.90
N SER A 311 21.95 -28.64 -11.21
CA SER A 311 22.75 -27.63 -10.51
C SER A 311 22.16 -27.34 -9.13
N ASP A 312 22.98 -26.75 -8.26
CA ASP A 312 22.61 -26.44 -6.88
C ASP A 312 21.33 -25.59 -6.81
N LEU A 313 20.51 -25.87 -5.78
CA LEU A 313 19.27 -25.17 -5.49
C LEU A 313 19.49 -24.21 -4.33
N ALA A 314 18.93 -23.00 -4.43
CA ALA A 314 18.88 -22.02 -3.35
C ALA A 314 17.41 -21.68 -3.03
N PRO A 315 16.61 -22.65 -2.52
CA PRO A 315 15.20 -22.42 -2.21
C PRO A 315 15.04 -21.32 -1.18
N LEU A 316 13.98 -20.52 -1.32
CA LEU A 316 13.54 -19.60 -0.29
C LEU A 316 12.75 -20.40 0.75
N THR A 317 13.12 -20.25 2.03
CA THR A 317 12.46 -20.94 3.15
C THR A 317 11.07 -20.39 3.44
N THR A 318 10.90 -19.08 3.25
CA THR A 318 9.62 -18.38 3.31
C THR A 318 9.63 -17.32 2.22
N ALA A 319 8.57 -17.28 1.41
CA ALA A 319 8.40 -16.32 0.33
C ALA A 319 6.93 -16.00 0.09
N TYR A 320 6.66 -14.91 -0.62
CA TYR A 320 5.33 -14.60 -1.14
C TYR A 320 5.30 -14.85 -2.64
N THR A 321 4.49 -15.83 -3.05
CA THR A 321 4.20 -16.07 -4.47
C THR A 321 3.17 -15.05 -4.92
N THR A 322 3.47 -14.40 -6.04
CA THR A 322 2.59 -13.44 -6.69
C THR A 322 2.03 -13.97 -8.00
N GLY A 323 2.45 -15.16 -8.44
CA GLY A 323 1.83 -15.86 -9.54
C GLY A 323 0.50 -16.50 -9.17
N ALA A 324 -0.38 -16.66 -10.18
CA ALA A 324 -1.63 -17.36 -10.00
C ALA A 324 -1.36 -18.79 -9.52
N THR A 325 -2.23 -19.27 -8.61
CA THR A 325 -2.10 -20.61 -8.05
C THR A 325 -2.07 -21.67 -9.15
N GLU A 326 -2.86 -21.54 -10.21
CA GLU A 326 -2.72 -22.37 -11.40
C GLU A 326 -1.67 -21.79 -12.35
N GLY A 327 -0.79 -22.64 -12.86
CA GLY A 327 0.25 -22.21 -13.80
C GLY A 327 1.49 -21.66 -13.13
N ALA A 328 1.40 -20.84 -12.07
CA ALA A 328 2.53 -20.11 -11.48
C ALA A 328 2.68 -20.24 -9.94
N ALA A 329 2.27 -21.38 -9.38
CA ALA A 329 2.18 -21.67 -7.94
C ALA A 329 3.48 -21.46 -7.11
N THR A 330 4.65 -21.45 -7.76
CA THR A 330 5.96 -21.28 -7.13
C THR A 330 6.63 -19.98 -7.53
N THR A 331 5.97 -19.15 -8.33
CA THR A 331 6.58 -17.96 -8.90
C THR A 331 6.24 -16.73 -8.07
N SER A 332 7.27 -15.94 -7.78
CA SER A 332 7.10 -14.53 -7.48
C SER A 332 7.48 -13.71 -8.71
N PHE A 333 6.52 -13.04 -9.31
CA PHE A 333 6.73 -12.01 -10.32
C PHE A 333 7.09 -10.68 -9.67
N LEU A 334 8.16 -10.05 -10.16
CA LEU A 334 8.65 -8.78 -9.61
C LEU A 334 7.63 -7.64 -9.84
N TRP A 335 6.99 -7.64 -11.01
CA TRP A 335 5.99 -6.62 -11.36
C TRP A 335 4.77 -6.65 -10.43
N GLU A 336 4.41 -7.78 -9.83
CA GLU A 336 3.35 -7.81 -8.81
C GLU A 336 3.93 -7.60 -7.41
N LEU A 337 5.13 -8.11 -7.14
CA LEU A 337 5.80 -7.92 -5.85
C LEU A 337 5.94 -6.43 -5.50
N HIS A 338 6.31 -5.57 -6.46
CA HIS A 338 6.47 -4.14 -6.17
C HIS A 338 5.14 -3.45 -5.81
N LEU A 339 4.01 -3.95 -6.33
CA LEU A 339 2.67 -3.42 -6.00
C LEU A 339 2.28 -3.76 -4.56
N VAL A 340 2.69 -4.94 -4.08
CA VAL A 340 2.36 -5.42 -2.73
C VAL A 340 3.42 -5.04 -1.69
N ALA A 341 4.62 -4.64 -2.14
CA ALA A 341 5.76 -4.30 -1.30
C ALA A 341 5.44 -3.27 -0.20
N PRO A 342 4.61 -2.22 -0.42
CA PRO A 342 4.24 -1.30 0.67
C PRO A 342 3.52 -2.01 1.83
N LEU A 343 2.59 -2.92 1.55
CA LEU A 343 1.90 -3.66 2.61
C LEU A 343 2.79 -4.73 3.22
N LEU A 344 3.55 -5.45 2.38
CA LEU A 344 4.43 -6.52 2.80
C LEU A 344 5.62 -6.00 3.64
N ALA A 345 6.17 -4.82 3.33
CA ALA A 345 7.22 -4.19 4.13
C ALA A 345 6.77 -3.95 5.58
N ARG A 346 5.46 -3.77 5.82
CA ARG A 346 4.88 -3.62 7.17
C ARG A 346 4.62 -4.96 7.84
N LEU A 347 4.12 -5.94 7.09
CA LEU A 347 3.76 -7.26 7.63
C LEU A 347 4.98 -8.14 7.89
N ASP A 348 5.86 -8.31 6.89
CA ASP A 348 6.97 -9.28 6.93
C ASP A 348 8.21 -8.69 6.21
N PRO A 349 8.78 -7.57 6.71
CA PRO A 349 9.92 -6.89 6.09
C PRO A 349 11.15 -7.80 5.88
N ASP A 350 11.35 -8.80 6.72
CA ASP A 350 12.48 -9.71 6.62
C ASP A 350 12.34 -10.65 5.43
N VAL A 351 11.11 -11.12 5.16
CA VAL A 351 10.82 -11.93 3.97
C VAL A 351 10.94 -11.07 2.71
N LEU A 352 10.41 -9.84 2.72
CA LEU A 352 10.56 -8.92 1.59
C LEU A 352 12.04 -8.67 1.25
N ARG A 353 12.87 -8.38 2.26
CA ARG A 353 14.31 -8.19 2.07
C ARG A 353 14.96 -9.40 1.42
N ARG A 354 14.77 -10.60 1.98
CA ARG A 354 15.37 -11.84 1.43
C ARG A 354 14.90 -12.13 0.01
N GLN A 355 13.63 -11.86 -0.28
CA GLN A 355 13.08 -12.06 -1.62
C GLN A 355 13.65 -11.04 -2.62
N LEU A 356 13.84 -9.78 -2.24
CA LEU A 356 14.54 -8.77 -3.04
C LEU A 356 16.00 -9.17 -3.30
N GLU A 357 16.71 -9.65 -2.28
CA GLU A 357 18.08 -10.16 -2.43
C GLU A 357 18.11 -11.33 -3.44
N ALA A 358 17.15 -12.24 -3.39
CA ALA A 358 17.03 -13.34 -4.37
C ALA A 358 16.77 -12.82 -5.80
N PHE A 359 15.95 -11.79 -5.97
CA PHE A 359 15.74 -11.14 -7.28
C PHE A 359 17.03 -10.52 -7.83
N LEU A 360 17.82 -9.83 -7.00
CA LEU A 360 19.09 -9.23 -7.39
C LEU A 360 20.10 -10.29 -7.83
N VAL A 361 20.13 -11.45 -7.16
CA VAL A 361 20.99 -12.58 -7.55
C VAL A 361 20.50 -13.25 -8.84
N ALA A 362 19.19 -13.43 -9.01
CA ALA A 362 18.61 -14.09 -10.17
C ALA A 362 18.81 -13.30 -11.48
N GLY A 363 18.88 -11.97 -11.41
CA GLY A 363 19.06 -11.09 -12.56
C GLY A 363 17.73 -10.75 -13.24
N THR A 364 17.04 -9.73 -12.73
CA THR A 364 15.74 -9.26 -13.21
C THR A 364 15.80 -8.53 -14.55
N ASP A 365 16.99 -8.29 -15.08
CA ASP A 365 17.27 -7.78 -16.43
C ASP A 365 17.00 -8.83 -17.53
N ARG A 366 16.82 -10.10 -17.14
CA ARG A 366 16.55 -11.24 -18.03
C ARG A 366 15.29 -12.02 -17.68
N HIS A 367 14.74 -11.80 -16.48
CA HIS A 367 13.70 -12.62 -15.88
C HIS A 367 12.63 -11.75 -15.22
N TRP A 368 11.36 -12.07 -15.43
CA TRP A 368 10.19 -11.37 -14.87
C TRP A 368 9.88 -11.74 -13.42
N GLY A 369 10.59 -12.73 -12.88
CA GLY A 369 10.19 -13.45 -11.69
C GLY A 369 11.30 -14.38 -11.18
N ILE A 370 11.10 -14.91 -9.99
CA ILE A 370 11.89 -16.01 -9.41
C ILE A 370 11.00 -17.19 -9.04
N ASP A 371 11.54 -18.40 -9.15
CA ASP A 371 10.94 -19.61 -8.62
C ASP A 371 11.43 -19.86 -7.18
N ILE A 372 10.50 -19.93 -6.22
CA ILE A 372 10.85 -19.99 -4.79
C ILE A 372 11.46 -21.33 -4.36
N LEU A 373 11.27 -22.40 -5.14
CA LEU A 373 11.82 -23.72 -4.84
C LEU A 373 13.28 -23.85 -5.24
N THR A 374 13.74 -22.99 -6.14
CA THR A 374 15.07 -23.10 -6.76
C THR A 374 15.93 -21.88 -6.52
N GLY A 375 15.30 -20.72 -6.27
CA GLY A 375 15.94 -19.41 -6.22
C GLY A 375 16.32 -18.87 -7.60
N ARG A 376 15.86 -19.50 -8.70
CA ARG A 376 16.27 -19.13 -10.07
C ARG A 376 15.31 -18.12 -10.68
N GLY A 377 15.85 -17.31 -11.58
CA GLY A 377 15.04 -16.47 -12.46
C GLY A 377 14.15 -17.32 -13.37
N VAL A 378 12.94 -16.86 -13.63
CA VAL A 378 11.97 -17.49 -14.52
C VAL A 378 11.62 -16.57 -15.69
N GLY A 379 11.26 -17.17 -16.83
CA GLY A 379 10.77 -16.48 -18.02
C GLY A 379 11.73 -15.44 -18.59
N MET A 380 11.14 -14.48 -19.32
CA MET A 380 11.82 -13.40 -20.02
C MET A 380 11.84 -12.11 -19.21
N TRP A 381 12.50 -11.07 -19.71
CA TRP A 381 12.48 -9.74 -19.10
C TRP A 381 11.14 -9.04 -19.33
N TYR A 382 10.69 -8.24 -18.36
CA TYR A 382 9.63 -7.24 -18.56
C TYR A 382 10.18 -5.84 -18.38
N GLY A 383 9.71 -4.90 -19.20
CA GLY A 383 10.09 -3.48 -19.19
C GLY A 383 9.99 -2.80 -17.83
N ILE A 384 9.06 -3.27 -17.00
CA ILE A 384 8.83 -2.73 -15.67
C ILE A 384 9.90 -3.12 -14.64
N ASN A 385 10.64 -4.21 -14.87
CA ASN A 385 11.48 -4.84 -13.84
C ASN A 385 12.48 -3.86 -13.22
N ASP A 386 13.09 -3.02 -14.05
CA ASP A 386 14.12 -2.07 -13.66
C ASP A 386 13.58 -1.02 -12.67
N GLY A 387 12.35 -0.55 -12.87
CA GLY A 387 11.69 0.33 -11.90
C GLY A 387 11.02 -0.41 -10.74
N ALA A 388 10.49 -1.61 -10.98
CA ALA A 388 9.79 -2.43 -9.98
C ALA A 388 10.72 -2.85 -8.83
N VAL A 389 11.97 -3.24 -9.12
CA VAL A 389 12.93 -3.60 -8.06
C VAL A 389 13.33 -2.38 -7.21
N VAL A 390 13.50 -1.21 -7.84
CA VAL A 390 13.85 0.04 -7.14
C VAL A 390 12.70 0.52 -6.26
N THR A 391 11.46 0.48 -6.76
CA THR A 391 10.28 0.87 -5.97
C THR A 391 10.00 -0.09 -4.82
N ALA A 392 10.15 -1.41 -5.02
CA ALA A 392 10.01 -2.39 -3.95
C ALA A 392 11.09 -2.22 -2.87
N ALA A 393 12.34 -1.97 -3.27
CA ALA A 393 13.43 -1.63 -2.35
C ALA A 393 13.16 -0.32 -1.60
N ALA A 394 12.60 0.69 -2.26
CA ALA A 394 12.20 1.93 -1.62
C ALA A 394 11.10 1.72 -0.57
N ALA A 395 10.09 0.89 -0.86
CA ALA A 395 9.05 0.55 0.11
C ALA A 395 9.63 -0.13 1.37
N TYR A 396 10.60 -1.04 1.21
CA TYR A 396 11.33 -1.64 2.33
C TYR A 396 12.10 -0.57 3.13
N LEU A 397 12.89 0.28 2.47
CA LEU A 397 13.72 1.29 3.11
C LEU A 397 12.89 2.38 3.81
N ASP A 398 11.79 2.81 3.20
CA ASP A 398 10.92 3.86 3.74
C ASP A 398 10.17 3.36 4.98
N HIS A 399 9.81 2.07 5.04
CA HIS A 399 9.17 1.50 6.22
C HIS A 399 10.16 1.18 7.35
N THR A 400 11.28 0.51 7.03
CA THR A 400 12.21 -0.02 8.04
C THR A 400 13.26 1.00 8.48
N GLY A 401 13.60 1.96 7.62
CA GLY A 401 14.73 2.86 7.83
C GLY A 401 16.10 2.18 7.73
N ASP A 402 16.19 0.92 7.30
CA ASP A 402 17.42 0.13 7.22
C ASP A 402 18.32 0.56 6.05
N ARG A 403 18.94 1.73 6.18
CA ARG A 403 19.87 2.26 5.17
C ARG A 403 21.14 1.41 5.05
N SER A 404 21.51 0.66 6.10
CA SER A 404 22.69 -0.20 6.10
C SER A 404 22.58 -1.37 5.12
N TRP A 405 21.36 -1.81 4.80
CA TRP A 405 21.11 -2.83 3.79
C TRP A 405 21.68 -2.48 2.41
N LEU A 406 21.68 -1.19 2.04
CA LEU A 406 22.23 -0.72 0.77
C LEU A 406 23.71 -1.09 0.58
N ASP A 407 24.47 -1.19 1.66
CA ASP A 407 25.91 -1.47 1.62
C ASP A 407 26.21 -2.97 1.84
N THR A 408 25.17 -3.80 2.00
CA THR A 408 25.31 -5.27 2.08
C THR A 408 25.68 -5.84 0.72
N VAL A 409 26.64 -6.77 0.69
CA VAL A 409 27.03 -7.49 -0.53
C VAL A 409 26.04 -8.63 -0.79
N VAL A 410 25.45 -8.63 -1.98
CA VAL A 410 24.47 -9.61 -2.48
C VAL A 410 24.92 -10.09 -3.85
N GLY A 411 25.24 -11.38 -3.97
CA GLY A 411 25.88 -11.91 -5.17
C GLY A 411 27.30 -11.37 -5.32
N ASP A 412 27.55 -10.57 -6.35
CA ASP A 412 28.87 -10.06 -6.74
C ASP A 412 29.12 -8.59 -6.35
N THR A 413 28.11 -7.87 -5.87
CA THR A 413 28.21 -6.43 -5.56
C THR A 413 27.24 -6.01 -4.44
N THR A 414 27.24 -4.73 -4.06
CA THR A 414 26.35 -4.20 -3.03
C THR A 414 24.91 -4.05 -3.55
N VAL A 415 23.93 -4.09 -2.65
CA VAL A 415 22.52 -3.79 -2.98
C VAL A 415 22.40 -2.43 -3.68
N ARG A 416 23.10 -1.40 -3.19
CA ARG A 416 23.15 -0.07 -3.81
C ARG A 416 23.61 -0.13 -5.26
N ALA A 417 24.69 -0.84 -5.54
CA ALA A 417 25.24 -0.96 -6.88
C ALA A 417 24.30 -1.72 -7.83
N HIS A 418 23.61 -2.76 -7.34
CA HIS A 418 22.55 -3.42 -8.11
C HIS A 418 21.41 -2.48 -8.47
N LEU A 419 20.88 -1.72 -7.49
CA LEU A 419 19.80 -0.77 -7.73
C LEU A 419 20.21 0.34 -8.71
N LEU A 420 21.43 0.87 -8.60
CA LEU A 420 21.95 1.86 -9.54
C LEU A 420 22.12 1.31 -10.96
N ARG A 421 22.42 0.01 -11.12
CA ARG A 421 22.45 -0.64 -12.43
C ARG A 421 21.07 -0.64 -13.09
N HIS A 422 20.01 -0.91 -12.34
CA HIS A 422 18.64 -0.83 -12.86
C HIS A 422 18.23 0.61 -13.21
N VAL A 423 18.64 1.60 -12.41
CA VAL A 423 18.45 3.02 -12.76
C VAL A 423 19.16 3.36 -14.08
N ALA A 424 20.42 2.94 -14.25
CA ALA A 424 21.19 3.18 -15.46
C ALA A 424 20.61 2.47 -16.70
N ARG A 425 19.94 1.34 -16.51
CA ARG A 425 19.35 0.57 -17.60
C ARG A 425 18.23 1.32 -18.34
N HIS A 426 17.50 2.20 -17.65
CA HIS A 426 16.56 3.10 -18.33
C HIS A 426 17.25 4.02 -19.34
N GLU A 427 18.51 4.41 -19.10
CA GLU A 427 19.30 5.20 -20.04
C GLU A 427 19.77 4.36 -21.23
N GLU A 428 20.20 3.13 -20.97
CA GLU A 428 20.59 2.16 -22.00
C GLU A 428 19.42 1.89 -22.96
N LEU A 429 18.21 1.70 -22.43
CA LEU A 429 16.99 1.47 -23.22
C LEU A 429 16.53 2.72 -23.99
N ALA A 430 16.96 3.91 -23.58
CA ALA A 430 16.62 5.13 -24.30
C ALA A 430 17.50 5.32 -25.55
N ASP A 431 18.69 4.72 -25.59
CA ASP A 431 19.62 4.75 -26.74
C ASP A 431 19.83 6.17 -27.30
N GLY A 432 20.06 7.14 -26.39
CA GLY A 432 20.26 8.55 -26.73
C GLY A 432 18.98 9.38 -26.89
N GLU A 433 17.80 8.76 -26.86
CA GLU A 433 16.52 9.45 -26.88
C GLU A 433 16.08 9.93 -25.48
N ALA A 434 15.02 10.73 -25.44
CA ALA A 434 14.42 11.19 -24.18
C ALA A 434 13.68 10.07 -23.44
N LEU A 435 13.03 9.15 -24.17
CA LEU A 435 12.20 8.08 -23.62
C LEU A 435 12.84 6.71 -23.87
N ALA A 436 12.84 5.87 -22.83
CA ALA A 436 13.23 4.47 -22.92
C ALA A 436 12.25 3.67 -23.79
N ASP A 437 12.80 2.80 -24.63
CA ASP A 437 12.07 1.84 -25.46
C ASP A 437 11.99 0.49 -24.76
N TYR A 438 10.79 0.10 -24.33
CA TYR A 438 10.56 -1.16 -23.62
C TYR A 438 10.19 -2.33 -24.56
N GLY A 439 10.21 -2.12 -25.88
CA GLY A 439 9.90 -3.13 -26.88
C GLY A 439 8.41 -3.47 -27.01
N GLU A 440 8.11 -4.57 -27.69
CA GLU A 440 6.75 -5.01 -28.01
C GLU A 440 5.89 -5.33 -26.77
N ALA A 441 4.57 -5.43 -26.95
CA ALA A 441 3.59 -5.63 -25.86
C ALA A 441 3.89 -6.80 -24.91
N HIS A 442 4.58 -7.86 -25.36
CA HIS A 442 4.98 -8.98 -24.51
C HIS A 442 6.04 -8.60 -23.46
N HIS A 443 6.83 -7.54 -23.66
CA HIS A 443 7.71 -6.97 -22.63
C HIS A 443 6.95 -6.00 -21.71
N VAL A 444 5.74 -5.59 -22.09
CA VAL A 444 4.91 -4.59 -21.40
C VAL A 444 3.72 -5.29 -20.72
N LEU A 445 4.03 -6.28 -19.88
CA LEU A 445 3.05 -7.07 -19.12
C LEU A 445 2.04 -7.85 -19.99
N GLU A 446 2.39 -8.13 -21.25
CA GLU A 446 1.49 -8.79 -22.21
C GLU A 446 0.16 -8.04 -22.36
N CYS A 447 0.20 -6.70 -22.28
CA CYS A 447 -0.97 -5.83 -22.43
C CYS A 447 -1.53 -5.92 -23.87
N VAL A 448 -2.46 -5.02 -24.21
CA VAL A 448 -2.99 -4.93 -25.57
C VAL A 448 -1.88 -4.64 -26.58
N SER A 449 -1.99 -5.26 -27.76
CA SER A 449 -0.94 -5.26 -28.79
C SER A 449 -0.55 -3.86 -29.29
N SER A 450 -1.45 -2.89 -29.17
CA SER A 450 -1.22 -1.49 -29.53
C SER A 450 -0.35 -0.72 -28.54
N TYR A 451 -0.09 -1.26 -27.34
CA TYR A 451 0.65 -0.59 -26.27
C TYR A 451 2.06 -1.13 -26.15
N GLU A 452 3.00 -0.47 -26.83
CA GLU A 452 4.37 -0.96 -27.02
C GLU A 452 5.39 0.17 -27.14
N HIS A 453 6.66 -0.20 -27.01
CA HIS A 453 7.86 0.61 -27.18
C HIS A 453 8.00 1.75 -26.16
N ARG A 454 7.87 3.01 -26.59
CA ARG A 454 8.07 4.18 -25.73
C ARG A 454 6.71 4.64 -25.19
N LEU A 455 6.41 4.20 -23.98
CA LEU A 455 5.15 4.42 -23.26
C LEU A 455 5.31 5.40 -22.09
N ALA A 456 4.25 6.16 -21.80
CA ALA A 456 4.22 7.13 -20.70
C ALA A 456 4.35 6.47 -19.31
N SER A 457 3.66 5.35 -19.07
CA SER A 457 3.68 4.63 -17.79
C SER A 457 5.08 4.28 -17.26
N PHE A 458 5.85 3.46 -17.98
CA PHE A 458 7.17 3.01 -17.52
C PHE A 458 8.22 4.13 -17.57
N ASN A 459 8.08 5.12 -18.46
CA ASN A 459 8.94 6.29 -18.44
C ASN A 459 8.64 7.23 -17.25
N ALA A 460 7.39 7.35 -16.81
CA ALA A 460 7.04 8.04 -15.56
C ALA A 460 7.70 7.37 -14.34
N LEU A 461 7.70 6.03 -14.31
CA LEU A 461 8.43 5.24 -13.31
C LEU A 461 9.94 5.45 -13.39
N ALA A 462 10.53 5.47 -14.60
CA ALA A 462 11.95 5.74 -14.80
C ALA A 462 12.36 7.13 -14.27
N ALA A 463 11.56 8.17 -14.58
CA ALA A 463 11.76 9.51 -14.04
C ALA A 463 11.78 9.51 -12.50
N TRP A 464 10.86 8.79 -11.86
CA TRP A 464 10.87 8.61 -10.41
C TRP A 464 12.13 7.89 -9.92
N CYS A 465 12.59 6.86 -10.62
CA CYS A 465 13.81 6.12 -10.26
C CYS A 465 15.06 7.02 -10.29
N TYR A 466 15.19 7.89 -11.30
CA TYR A 466 16.27 8.88 -11.33
C TYR A 466 16.21 9.85 -10.15
N ARG A 467 15.02 10.36 -9.79
CA ARG A 467 14.89 11.22 -8.59
C ARG A 467 15.24 10.46 -7.32
N TYR A 468 14.77 9.22 -7.19
CA TYR A 468 15.12 8.36 -6.05
C TYR A 468 16.62 8.10 -5.97
N ALA A 469 17.29 7.89 -7.11
CA ALA A 469 18.73 7.75 -7.16
C ALA A 469 19.43 9.02 -6.65
N ALA A 470 19.01 10.20 -7.12
CA ALA A 470 19.53 11.49 -6.67
C ALA A 470 19.37 11.72 -5.15
N ASP A 471 18.26 11.24 -4.59
CA ASP A 471 17.91 11.51 -3.19
C ASP A 471 18.42 10.46 -2.19
N VAL A 472 18.70 9.24 -2.65
CA VAL A 472 18.94 8.08 -1.77
C VAL A 472 20.12 7.22 -2.19
N LEU A 473 20.21 6.85 -3.46
CA LEU A 473 21.18 5.83 -3.90
C LEU A 473 22.55 6.43 -4.22
N ASP A 474 22.57 7.58 -4.89
CA ASP A 474 23.76 8.28 -5.38
C ASP A 474 23.59 9.82 -5.27
N PRO A 475 23.64 10.36 -4.04
CA PRO A 475 23.55 11.81 -3.83
C PRO A 475 24.72 12.60 -4.42
N GLU A 476 25.87 11.97 -4.65
CA GLU A 476 27.05 12.62 -5.23
C GLU A 476 26.81 13.08 -6.67
N HIS A 477 26.03 12.33 -7.44
CA HIS A 477 25.64 12.66 -8.81
C HIS A 477 24.19 13.13 -8.92
N ALA A 478 23.61 13.66 -7.84
CA ALA A 478 22.22 14.09 -7.79
C ALA A 478 21.83 15.05 -8.92
N GLY A 479 22.72 15.97 -9.31
CA GLY A 479 22.47 16.90 -10.42
C GLY A 479 22.23 16.20 -11.77
N THR A 480 23.03 15.18 -12.08
CA THR A 480 22.91 14.38 -13.31
C THR A 480 21.59 13.61 -13.32
N HIS A 481 21.30 12.92 -12.23
CA HIS A 481 20.06 12.14 -12.09
C HIS A 481 18.81 13.03 -12.18
N ARG A 482 18.80 14.20 -11.53
CA ARG A 482 17.68 15.15 -11.63
C ARG A 482 17.51 15.72 -13.05
N ALA A 483 18.61 16.10 -13.71
CA ALA A 483 18.54 16.59 -15.08
C ALA A 483 17.98 15.54 -16.05
N ARG A 484 18.31 14.26 -15.84
CA ARG A 484 17.73 13.17 -16.61
C ARG A 484 16.25 12.98 -16.28
N ALA A 485 15.87 13.01 -15.00
CA ALA A 485 14.47 12.98 -14.60
C ALA A 485 13.65 14.09 -15.31
N ASP A 486 14.11 15.34 -15.26
CA ASP A 486 13.43 16.48 -15.91
C ASP A 486 13.32 16.32 -17.44
N THR A 487 14.24 15.60 -18.07
CA THR A 487 14.20 15.30 -19.51
C THR A 487 13.12 14.27 -19.82
N VAL A 488 13.09 13.16 -19.07
CA VAL A 488 12.07 12.11 -19.22
C VAL A 488 10.68 12.65 -18.86
N GLU A 489 10.55 13.45 -17.79
CA GLU A 489 9.30 14.06 -17.36
C GLU A 489 8.65 14.91 -18.45
N ARG A 490 9.44 15.80 -19.07
CA ARG A 490 8.94 16.64 -20.18
C ARG A 490 8.50 15.78 -21.37
N ALA A 491 9.30 14.79 -21.74
CA ALA A 491 8.97 13.91 -22.86
C ALA A 491 7.72 13.05 -22.58
N VAL A 492 7.48 12.63 -21.34
CA VAL A 492 6.23 11.95 -20.94
C VAL A 492 5.04 12.88 -21.08
N LEU A 493 5.16 14.15 -20.68
CA LEU A 493 4.10 15.14 -20.84
C LEU A 493 3.85 15.51 -22.30
N ASP A 494 4.87 15.49 -23.15
CA ASP A 494 4.72 15.69 -24.60
C ASP A 494 3.89 14.58 -25.27
N LEU A 495 3.72 13.41 -24.63
CA LEU A 495 2.84 12.33 -25.09
C LEU A 495 1.37 12.53 -24.69
N PHE A 496 1.07 13.47 -23.79
CA PHE A 496 -0.28 13.70 -23.29
C PHE A 496 -1.23 14.12 -24.43
N ASP A 497 -2.44 13.58 -24.41
CA ASP A 497 -3.51 13.88 -25.37
C ASP A 497 -4.88 13.77 -24.66
N ASP A 498 -5.39 14.91 -24.16
CA ASP A 498 -6.69 15.06 -23.49
C ASP A 498 -7.07 13.95 -22.50
N GLY A 499 -6.23 13.75 -21.48
CA GLY A 499 -6.47 12.80 -20.39
C GLY A 499 -5.97 11.38 -20.65
N VAL A 500 -5.58 11.06 -21.88
CA VAL A 500 -4.86 9.84 -22.25
C VAL A 500 -3.46 10.17 -22.76
N PHE A 501 -2.67 9.15 -23.10
CA PHE A 501 -1.30 9.31 -23.60
C PHE A 501 -1.13 8.57 -24.93
N ARG A 502 -0.25 9.12 -25.75
CA ARG A 502 0.30 8.45 -26.92
C ARG A 502 1.44 7.51 -26.50
N CYS A 503 1.64 6.42 -27.22
CA CYS A 503 2.90 5.69 -27.24
C CYS A 503 3.61 5.93 -28.58
N VAL A 504 4.94 5.89 -28.58
CA VAL A 504 5.75 6.03 -29.80
C VAL A 504 6.23 4.65 -30.23
N THR A 505 5.76 4.18 -31.38
CA THR A 505 6.16 2.91 -31.98
C THR A 505 6.98 3.14 -33.24
N PRO A 506 7.67 2.11 -33.78
CA PRO A 506 8.39 2.21 -35.06
C PRO A 506 7.52 2.67 -36.24
N THR A 507 6.20 2.49 -36.15
CA THR A 507 5.24 2.88 -37.20
C THR A 507 4.63 4.28 -37.00
N GLY A 508 4.95 4.95 -35.90
CA GLY A 508 4.45 6.27 -35.55
C GLY A 508 3.80 6.31 -34.17
N GLU A 509 3.27 7.47 -33.83
CA GLU A 509 2.58 7.66 -32.56
C GLU A 509 1.16 7.11 -32.60
N ARG A 510 0.72 6.53 -31.48
CA ARG A 510 -0.62 5.96 -31.34
C ARG A 510 -1.20 6.31 -29.98
N VAL A 511 -2.44 6.76 -29.97
CA VAL A 511 -3.20 6.94 -28.71
C VAL A 511 -3.66 5.58 -28.22
N VAL A 512 -3.35 5.25 -26.97
CA VAL A 512 -3.86 4.05 -26.29
C VAL A 512 -4.56 4.48 -25.00
N ARG A 513 -5.81 4.07 -24.83
CA ARG A 513 -6.70 4.52 -23.76
C ARG A 513 -6.66 3.51 -22.60
N THR A 514 -5.47 3.27 -22.07
CA THR A 514 -5.20 2.27 -21.02
C THR A 514 -5.21 2.87 -19.61
N CYS A 515 -5.61 2.08 -18.63
CA CYS A 515 -5.49 2.43 -17.20
C CYS A 515 -4.02 2.53 -16.74
N LEU A 516 -3.08 1.88 -17.42
CA LEU A 516 -1.66 1.87 -17.02
C LEU A 516 -1.08 3.28 -16.98
N ASP A 517 -1.36 4.11 -17.98
CA ASP A 517 -0.87 5.50 -17.98
C ASP A 517 -1.52 6.32 -16.86
N PHE A 518 -2.82 6.15 -16.61
CA PHE A 518 -3.49 6.78 -15.48
C PHE A 518 -2.81 6.43 -14.14
N MET A 519 -2.53 5.15 -13.92
CA MET A 519 -1.93 4.66 -12.68
C MET A 519 -0.48 5.08 -12.53
N TYR A 520 0.38 4.81 -13.52
CA TYR A 520 1.83 5.03 -13.38
C TYR A 520 2.19 6.51 -13.49
N VAL A 521 1.60 7.27 -14.42
CA VAL A 521 1.84 8.71 -14.49
C VAL A 521 1.28 9.40 -13.25
N GLY A 522 0.06 9.03 -12.80
CA GLY A 522 -0.53 9.57 -11.58
C GLY A 522 0.28 9.24 -10.32
N HIS A 523 0.85 8.04 -10.24
CA HIS A 523 1.62 7.62 -9.07
C HIS A 523 3.03 8.24 -9.05
N TYR A 524 3.72 8.28 -10.19
CA TYR A 524 5.13 8.64 -10.24
C TYR A 524 5.39 10.09 -10.66
N LEU A 525 4.45 10.75 -11.34
CA LEU A 525 4.53 12.16 -11.73
C LEU A 525 3.43 13.04 -11.14
N GLY A 526 2.53 12.51 -10.30
CA GLY A 526 1.36 13.25 -9.80
C GLY A 526 1.66 14.60 -9.13
N GLU A 527 2.81 14.76 -8.46
CA GLU A 527 3.25 16.04 -7.87
C GLU A 527 3.72 17.08 -8.91
N ARG A 528 4.08 16.62 -10.12
CA ARG A 528 4.58 17.42 -11.24
C ARG A 528 3.48 17.81 -12.23
N LEU A 529 2.38 17.07 -12.24
CA LEU A 529 1.20 17.42 -13.02
C LEU A 529 0.54 18.69 -12.48
N ASP A 530 0.20 19.61 -13.36
CA ASP A 530 -0.69 20.73 -13.03
C ASP A 530 -2.14 20.25 -12.84
N ASP A 531 -3.01 21.15 -12.39
CA ASP A 531 -4.41 20.84 -12.11
C ASP A 531 -5.23 20.59 -13.37
N GLU A 532 -4.77 21.00 -14.55
CA GLU A 532 -5.43 20.71 -15.82
C GLU A 532 -5.19 19.27 -16.24
N HIS A 533 -3.94 18.81 -16.24
CA HIS A 533 -3.57 17.42 -16.49
C HIS A 533 -4.29 16.47 -15.53
N LYS A 534 -4.27 16.76 -14.22
CA LYS A 534 -4.96 15.96 -13.19
C LYS A 534 -6.45 15.86 -13.46
N ARG A 535 -7.12 16.98 -13.74
CA ARG A 535 -8.56 17.00 -14.05
C ARG A 535 -8.87 16.25 -15.35
N ALA A 536 -8.04 16.35 -16.38
CA ALA A 536 -8.24 15.65 -17.65
C ALA A 536 -8.07 14.14 -17.49
N MET A 537 -7.00 13.68 -16.83
CA MET A 537 -6.80 12.27 -16.50
C MET A 537 -7.94 11.70 -15.65
N LEU A 538 -8.40 12.45 -14.64
CA LEU A 538 -9.54 12.04 -13.81
C LEU A 538 -10.84 11.95 -14.62
N ARG A 539 -11.10 12.92 -15.51
CA ARG A 539 -12.26 12.87 -16.42
C ARG A 539 -12.21 11.63 -17.30
N PHE A 540 -11.06 11.31 -17.87
CA PHE A 540 -10.87 10.08 -18.67
C PHE A 540 -11.20 8.83 -17.85
N PHE A 541 -10.60 8.69 -16.66
CA PHE A 541 -10.83 7.54 -15.79
C PHE A 541 -12.32 7.38 -15.46
N VAL A 542 -12.95 8.44 -14.94
CA VAL A 542 -14.36 8.40 -14.50
C VAL A 542 -15.31 8.14 -15.68
N ALA A 543 -15.02 8.71 -16.85
CA ALA A 543 -15.92 8.60 -18.01
C ALA A 543 -15.79 7.27 -18.77
N GLU A 544 -14.60 6.64 -18.75
CA GLU A 544 -14.30 5.51 -19.66
C GLU A 544 -13.90 4.22 -18.94
N LEU A 545 -13.25 4.33 -17.78
CA LEU A 545 -12.67 3.17 -17.07
C LEU A 545 -13.47 2.79 -15.82
N GLU A 546 -13.98 3.75 -15.06
CA GLU A 546 -14.77 3.46 -13.85
C GLU A 546 -16.05 2.68 -14.20
N THR A 547 -16.34 1.65 -13.41
CA THR A 547 -17.67 1.01 -13.36
C THR A 547 -18.24 1.15 -11.96
N PRO A 548 -19.56 0.92 -11.76
CA PRO A 548 -20.17 1.08 -10.45
C PRO A 548 -19.45 0.32 -9.34
N ASP A 549 -19.00 -0.90 -9.59
CA ASP A 549 -18.44 -1.81 -8.59
C ASP A 549 -17.01 -2.31 -8.91
N TRP A 550 -16.39 -1.80 -9.97
CA TRP A 550 -15.04 -2.16 -10.38
C TRP A 550 -14.46 -1.13 -11.38
N MET A 551 -13.64 -1.57 -12.33
CA MET A 551 -13.14 -0.78 -13.46
C MET A 551 -12.82 -1.63 -14.69
N ARG A 552 -12.52 -0.96 -15.79
CA ARG A 552 -11.95 -1.51 -17.03
C ARG A 552 -10.47 -1.17 -17.14
N ALA A 553 -9.67 -2.08 -17.68
CA ALA A 553 -8.26 -1.84 -17.93
C ALA A 553 -8.03 -1.05 -19.23
N LEU A 554 -8.93 -1.18 -20.20
CA LEU A 554 -8.94 -0.44 -21.46
C LEU A 554 -10.27 0.28 -21.68
N SER A 555 -10.25 1.46 -22.27
CA SER A 555 -11.48 2.15 -22.68
C SER A 555 -12.24 1.35 -23.74
N PRO A 556 -13.57 1.23 -23.65
CA PRO A 556 -14.40 0.72 -24.76
C PRO A 556 -14.27 1.52 -26.07
N LYS A 557 -13.71 2.73 -26.02
CA LYS A 557 -13.46 3.58 -27.20
C LYS A 557 -12.09 3.35 -27.84
N ASP A 558 -11.26 2.50 -27.25
CA ASP A 558 -9.96 2.15 -27.82
C ASP A 558 -10.10 1.29 -29.07
N ALA A 559 -9.16 1.37 -30.00
CA ALA A 559 -9.17 0.59 -31.23
C ALA A 559 -8.95 -0.92 -30.99
N ASP A 560 -8.26 -1.29 -29.92
CA ASP A 560 -8.01 -2.69 -29.53
C ASP A 560 -9.12 -3.26 -28.62
N SER A 561 -10.11 -2.45 -28.23
CA SER A 561 -11.22 -2.90 -27.40
C SER A 561 -12.13 -3.87 -28.14
N LEU A 562 -12.20 -5.12 -27.68
CA LEU A 562 -13.09 -6.17 -28.21
C LEU A 562 -13.00 -6.36 -29.75
N THR A 563 -11.86 -6.00 -30.35
CA THR A 563 -11.67 -6.13 -31.80
C THR A 563 -11.50 -7.60 -32.18
N SER A 564 -12.13 -8.00 -33.29
CA SER A 564 -11.95 -9.33 -33.88
C SER A 564 -10.62 -9.49 -34.62
N ALA A 565 -9.82 -8.42 -34.70
CA ALA A 565 -8.47 -8.48 -35.27
C ALA A 565 -7.47 -9.16 -34.32
N LEU A 566 -7.77 -9.20 -33.03
CA LEU A 566 -6.97 -9.90 -32.03
C LEU A 566 -7.42 -11.36 -31.90
N PRO A 567 -6.52 -12.28 -31.47
CA PRO A 567 -6.90 -13.61 -31.07
C PRO A 567 -7.93 -13.57 -29.93
N GLU A 568 -8.85 -14.54 -29.89
CA GLU A 568 -9.96 -14.60 -28.93
C GLU A 568 -9.51 -14.40 -27.47
N PHE A 569 -8.39 -15.02 -27.08
CA PHE A 569 -7.84 -14.89 -25.72
C PHE A 569 -7.37 -13.47 -25.37
N GLN A 570 -6.92 -12.68 -26.36
CA GLN A 570 -6.56 -11.26 -26.16
C GLN A 570 -7.78 -10.34 -26.26
N THR A 571 -8.76 -10.69 -27.10
CA THR A 571 -10.01 -9.93 -27.27
C THR A 571 -10.82 -9.94 -25.98
N TYR A 572 -10.94 -11.09 -25.31
CA TYR A 572 -11.71 -11.26 -24.09
C TYR A 572 -10.79 -11.44 -22.87
N ARG A 573 -9.68 -10.71 -22.78
CA ARG A 573 -8.76 -10.84 -21.65
C ARG A 573 -9.19 -9.96 -20.46
N ALA A 574 -9.70 -10.53 -19.37
CA ALA A 574 -10.32 -9.75 -18.29
C ALA A 574 -9.38 -8.73 -17.60
N ASP A 575 -8.09 -8.99 -17.54
CA ASP A 575 -7.09 -8.18 -16.83
C ASP A 575 -6.61 -6.93 -17.60
N HIS A 576 -6.65 -6.93 -18.93
CA HIS A 576 -6.09 -5.88 -19.79
C HIS A 576 -7.07 -5.31 -20.84
N GLN A 577 -8.31 -5.80 -20.94
CA GLN A 577 -9.31 -5.30 -21.91
C GLN A 577 -10.37 -4.38 -21.31
N SER A 578 -11.30 -3.95 -22.16
CA SER A 578 -12.51 -3.19 -21.77
C SER A 578 -13.58 -4.02 -21.06
N THR A 579 -13.32 -5.31 -20.91
CA THR A 579 -14.22 -6.28 -20.30
C THR A 579 -14.03 -6.43 -18.80
N GLY A 580 -12.95 -5.90 -18.22
CA GLY A 580 -12.63 -6.02 -16.81
C GLY A 580 -11.29 -5.37 -16.46
N ALA A 581 -10.76 -5.67 -15.29
CA ALA A 581 -9.39 -5.29 -14.92
C ALA A 581 -8.76 -6.29 -13.95
N TYR A 582 -7.43 -6.35 -13.96
CA TYR A 582 -6.64 -7.09 -12.96
C TYR A 582 -6.87 -6.51 -11.56
N ASP A 583 -6.92 -7.40 -10.57
CA ASP A 583 -7.38 -7.11 -9.21
C ASP A 583 -6.53 -6.08 -8.44
N GLY A 584 -5.29 -5.85 -8.88
CA GLY A 584 -4.43 -4.83 -8.29
C GLY A 584 -4.70 -3.41 -8.82
N TRP A 585 -5.28 -3.26 -10.02
CA TRP A 585 -5.49 -1.96 -10.68
C TRP A 585 -6.48 -1.03 -9.96
N PRO A 586 -7.60 -1.52 -9.36
CA PRO A 586 -8.51 -0.66 -8.62
C PRO A 586 -7.84 0.05 -7.43
N GLY A 587 -6.97 -0.63 -6.70
CA GLY A 587 -6.25 -0.04 -5.57
C GLY A 587 -5.28 1.06 -6.01
N LEU A 588 -4.49 0.82 -7.05
CA LEU A 588 -3.59 1.84 -7.61
C LEU A 588 -4.36 3.03 -8.19
N SER A 589 -5.49 2.77 -8.87
CA SER A 589 -6.36 3.82 -9.39
C SER A 589 -6.98 4.66 -8.27
N ALA A 590 -7.40 4.04 -7.17
CA ALA A 590 -7.90 4.74 -5.99
C ALA A 590 -6.83 5.66 -5.38
N GLU A 591 -5.58 5.19 -5.29
CA GLU A 591 -4.46 6.01 -4.82
C GLU A 591 -4.24 7.26 -5.70
N VAL A 592 -4.29 7.11 -7.03
CA VAL A 592 -4.19 8.27 -7.94
C VAL A 592 -5.37 9.22 -7.76
N ARG A 593 -6.61 8.71 -7.67
CA ARG A 593 -7.80 9.55 -7.46
C ARG A 593 -7.73 10.35 -6.16
N PHE A 594 -7.30 9.72 -5.06
CA PHE A 594 -7.08 10.43 -3.80
C PHE A 594 -6.03 11.54 -3.94
N ARG A 595 -4.91 11.27 -4.62
CA ARG A 595 -3.86 12.27 -4.89
C ARG A 595 -4.35 13.41 -5.78
N PHE A 596 -5.31 13.16 -6.67
CA PHE A 596 -5.91 14.17 -7.55
C PHE A 596 -7.06 14.94 -6.90
N GLY A 597 -7.37 14.67 -5.62
CA GLY A 597 -8.40 15.38 -4.87
C GLY A 597 -9.82 14.82 -4.98
N ASP A 598 -9.99 13.63 -5.56
CA ASP A 598 -11.31 12.98 -5.76
C ASP A 598 -11.74 12.11 -4.56
N GLY A 599 -11.54 12.61 -3.33
CA GLY A 599 -11.61 11.81 -2.11
C GLY A 599 -12.98 11.18 -1.84
N ALA A 600 -14.05 11.98 -1.85
CA ALA A 600 -15.40 11.51 -1.52
C ALA A 600 -15.90 10.44 -2.52
N ALA A 601 -15.75 10.70 -3.82
CA ALA A 601 -16.17 9.77 -4.87
C ALA A 601 -15.35 8.46 -4.82
N THR A 602 -14.05 8.55 -4.51
CA THR A 602 -13.19 7.38 -4.35
C THR A 602 -13.64 6.52 -3.16
N VAL A 603 -13.98 7.13 -2.01
CA VAL A 603 -14.50 6.38 -0.85
C VAL A 603 -15.81 5.67 -1.20
N ASP A 604 -16.72 6.34 -1.92
CA ASP A 604 -17.97 5.73 -2.37
C ASP A 604 -17.76 4.60 -3.38
N TRP A 605 -16.77 4.74 -4.28
CA TRP A 605 -16.40 3.69 -5.22
C TRP A 605 -15.79 2.47 -4.50
N LEU A 606 -14.88 2.67 -3.54
CA LEU A 606 -14.33 1.59 -2.71
C LEU A 606 -15.43 0.84 -1.94
N ARG A 607 -16.43 1.55 -1.40
CA ARG A 607 -17.60 0.91 -0.76
C ARG A 607 -18.33 -0.05 -1.71
N ARG A 608 -18.49 0.33 -2.98
CA ARG A 608 -19.15 -0.49 -4.00
C ARG A 608 -18.27 -1.66 -4.43
N ILE A 609 -16.96 -1.44 -4.60
CA ILE A 609 -15.98 -2.50 -4.90
C ILE A 609 -16.03 -3.64 -3.88
N SER A 610 -16.27 -3.34 -2.59
CA SER A 610 -16.40 -4.36 -1.55
C SER A 610 -17.39 -5.49 -1.91
N ALA A 611 -18.37 -5.25 -2.79
CA ALA A 611 -19.31 -6.25 -3.27
C ALA A 611 -18.61 -7.49 -3.89
N VAL A 612 -17.50 -7.32 -4.60
CA VAL A 612 -16.81 -8.44 -5.28
C VAL A 612 -16.19 -9.42 -4.28
N THR A 613 -15.83 -8.92 -3.09
CA THR A 613 -15.21 -9.74 -2.03
C THR A 613 -16.16 -10.79 -1.44
N TRP A 614 -17.46 -10.73 -1.75
CA TRP A 614 -18.42 -11.76 -1.37
C TRP A 614 -18.30 -13.04 -2.21
N GLU A 615 -17.47 -13.05 -3.26
CA GLU A 615 -17.07 -14.26 -3.99
C GLU A 615 -15.84 -14.96 -3.39
N GLY A 616 -15.29 -14.41 -2.30
CA GLY A 616 -14.04 -14.84 -1.68
C GLY A 616 -12.90 -13.85 -1.93
N PRO A 617 -11.65 -14.21 -1.59
CA PRO A 617 -10.49 -13.33 -1.77
C PRO A 617 -10.18 -13.07 -3.24
N PHE A 618 -9.40 -12.03 -3.52
CA PHE A 618 -9.05 -11.56 -4.86
C PHE A 618 -8.31 -12.62 -5.68
N GLY A 619 -8.58 -12.65 -6.99
CA GLY A 619 -7.94 -13.51 -7.97
C GLY A 619 -7.07 -12.69 -8.94
N GLN A 620 -6.96 -13.14 -10.18
CA GLN A 620 -6.26 -12.37 -11.21
C GLN A 620 -7.07 -11.18 -11.71
N ALA A 621 -8.35 -11.37 -12.02
CA ALA A 621 -9.17 -10.32 -12.58
C ALA A 621 -10.66 -10.49 -12.25
N HIS A 622 -11.39 -9.38 -12.33
CA HIS A 622 -12.84 -9.36 -12.38
C HIS A 622 -13.33 -8.80 -13.71
N TRP A 623 -14.37 -9.43 -14.23
CA TRP A 623 -15.14 -8.96 -15.36
C TRP A 623 -16.14 -7.90 -14.95
N THR A 624 -16.33 -6.89 -15.79
CA THR A 624 -17.38 -5.88 -15.70
C THR A 624 -18.34 -6.04 -16.87
N GLY A 625 -19.34 -6.93 -16.72
CA GLY A 625 -20.38 -7.15 -17.73
C GLY A 625 -20.04 -8.19 -18.80
N ILE A 626 -19.80 -9.45 -18.38
CA ILE A 626 -19.44 -10.62 -19.21
C ILE A 626 -20.29 -10.77 -20.50
N ASP A 627 -21.56 -10.40 -20.44
CA ASP A 627 -22.53 -10.81 -21.45
C ASP A 627 -22.74 -9.81 -22.59
N GLY A 628 -22.22 -8.58 -22.47
CA GLY A 628 -22.48 -7.49 -23.43
C GLY A 628 -23.98 -7.13 -23.62
N ARG A 629 -24.88 -7.80 -22.88
CA ARG A 629 -26.35 -7.70 -23.00
C ARG A 629 -27.01 -6.98 -21.83
N ASP A 630 -26.31 -6.85 -20.70
CA ASP A 630 -26.80 -6.10 -19.54
C ASP A 630 -25.66 -5.33 -18.85
N PRO A 631 -25.52 -4.02 -19.12
CA PRO A 631 -24.56 -3.17 -18.44
C PRO A 631 -24.80 -3.02 -16.92
N ALA A 632 -25.93 -3.54 -16.39
CA ALA A 632 -26.26 -3.51 -14.97
C ALA A 632 -25.81 -4.76 -14.19
N ALA A 633 -25.22 -5.77 -14.86
CA ALA A 633 -24.72 -6.95 -14.18
C ALA A 633 -23.49 -6.61 -13.30
N PRO A 634 -23.46 -7.04 -12.02
CA PRO A 634 -22.34 -6.75 -11.12
C PRO A 634 -21.06 -7.46 -11.54
N ALA A 635 -19.92 -6.89 -11.18
CA ALA A 635 -18.60 -7.44 -11.48
C ALA A 635 -18.40 -8.84 -10.84
N ARG A 636 -17.76 -9.74 -11.58
CA ARG A 636 -17.59 -11.17 -11.22
C ARG A 636 -16.14 -11.62 -11.41
N LYS A 637 -15.64 -12.48 -10.53
CA LYS A 637 -14.30 -13.06 -10.68
C LYS A 637 -14.20 -13.89 -11.97
N ALA A 638 -13.10 -13.74 -12.71
CA ALA A 638 -12.89 -14.38 -14.01
C ALA A 638 -12.51 -15.89 -13.92
N SER A 639 -13.03 -16.70 -14.85
CA SER A 639 -12.94 -18.18 -14.82
C SER A 639 -12.23 -18.87 -15.98
N PHE A 640 -12.40 -18.46 -17.25
CA PHE A 640 -12.12 -19.37 -18.39
C PHE A 640 -11.09 -18.89 -19.44
N PHE A 641 -10.98 -17.59 -19.72
CA PHE A 641 -10.08 -17.10 -20.79
C PHE A 641 -8.66 -16.76 -20.34
N ASN A 642 -8.42 -16.69 -19.02
CA ASN A 642 -7.12 -16.31 -18.44
C ASN A 642 -6.43 -17.45 -17.67
N GLY A 643 -6.91 -18.69 -17.82
CA GLY A 643 -6.55 -19.75 -16.87
C GLY A 643 -7.30 -19.56 -15.55
N ASN A 644 -7.33 -20.61 -14.78
CA ASN A 644 -8.14 -20.77 -13.58
C ASN A 644 -7.41 -20.05 -12.41
N CYS A 645 -7.54 -18.71 -12.40
CA CYS A 645 -6.74 -17.81 -11.56
C CYS A 645 -7.46 -17.38 -10.29
N TYR A 646 -7.32 -18.20 -9.25
CA TYR A 646 -8.27 -18.14 -8.14
C TYR A 646 -7.92 -17.19 -7.01
N LEU A 647 -6.65 -17.16 -6.62
CA LEU A 647 -6.17 -16.36 -5.50
C LEU A 647 -4.83 -15.73 -5.86
N LEU A 648 -4.74 -14.41 -5.72
CA LEU A 648 -3.52 -13.62 -5.84
C LEU A 648 -3.38 -12.67 -4.66
N VAL A 649 -2.20 -12.06 -4.54
CA VAL A 649 -1.92 -11.02 -3.53
C VAL A 649 -2.40 -9.64 -3.96
N SER A 650 -2.84 -9.50 -5.21
CA SER A 650 -3.32 -8.30 -5.89
C SER A 650 -4.25 -7.40 -5.06
N GLY A 651 -5.15 -7.99 -4.26
CA GLY A 651 -6.06 -7.25 -3.37
C GLY A 651 -5.37 -6.37 -2.32
N SER A 652 -4.07 -6.57 -2.07
CA SER A 652 -3.28 -5.74 -1.16
C SER A 652 -3.14 -4.28 -1.60
N THR A 653 -3.28 -3.96 -2.88
CA THR A 653 -3.23 -2.57 -3.36
C THR A 653 -4.41 -1.75 -2.82
N LEU A 654 -5.58 -2.36 -2.65
CA LEU A 654 -6.77 -1.73 -2.06
C LEU A 654 -6.53 -1.42 -0.58
N SER A 655 -6.02 -2.39 0.19
CA SER A 655 -5.66 -2.18 1.60
C SER A 655 -4.56 -1.12 1.76
N THR A 656 -3.60 -1.08 0.82
CA THR A 656 -2.52 -0.09 0.78
C THR A 656 -3.06 1.31 0.53
N ALA A 657 -3.90 1.50 -0.50
CA ALA A 657 -4.52 2.79 -0.81
C ALA A 657 -5.37 3.30 0.37
N MET A 658 -6.16 2.41 0.99
CA MET A 658 -6.93 2.75 2.18
C MET A 658 -6.04 3.14 3.36
N LEU A 659 -4.93 2.43 3.60
CA LEU A 659 -4.00 2.74 4.67
C LEU A 659 -3.26 4.08 4.44
N HIS A 660 -2.83 4.37 3.21
CA HIS A 660 -2.12 5.59 2.86
C HIS A 660 -2.99 6.85 3.00
N HIS A 661 -4.29 6.74 2.72
CA HIS A 661 -5.20 7.88 2.68
C HIS A 661 -6.17 7.96 3.88
N ALA A 662 -6.16 6.98 4.78
CA ALA A 662 -6.91 7.04 6.02
C ALA A 662 -6.31 8.06 6.99
N THR A 663 -7.14 8.99 7.45
CA THR A 663 -6.86 9.71 8.68
C THR A 663 -7.15 8.76 9.84
N ILE A 664 -6.10 8.22 10.46
CA ILE A 664 -6.24 7.37 11.65
C ILE A 664 -6.47 8.29 12.84
N GLU A 665 -7.70 8.30 13.36
CA GLU A 665 -8.04 8.96 14.61
C GLU A 665 -7.17 8.35 15.72
N ALA A 666 -6.57 9.21 16.55
CA ALA A 666 -5.64 8.78 17.60
C ALA A 666 -6.33 7.74 18.49
N ASP A 667 -5.67 6.59 18.58
CA ASP A 667 -5.98 5.56 19.55
C ASP A 667 -5.16 5.85 20.80
N ASP A 668 -5.84 6.03 21.92
CA ASP A 668 -5.21 6.29 23.23
C ASP A 668 -4.59 5.01 23.83
N SER A 669 -4.57 3.88 23.10
CA SER A 669 -3.99 2.62 23.56
C SER A 669 -2.45 2.64 23.54
N ALA A 670 -1.86 2.20 24.65
CA ALA A 670 -0.42 2.09 24.81
C ALA A 670 0.11 0.88 24.01
N ARG A 671 1.17 1.09 23.23
CA ARG A 671 1.82 0.06 22.40
C ARG A 671 3.35 0.16 22.47
N PRO A 672 4.10 -0.89 22.11
CA PRO A 672 5.57 -0.86 22.17
C PRO A 672 6.15 0.30 21.36
N LEU A 673 7.14 0.99 21.92
CA LEU A 673 7.83 2.06 21.21
C LEU A 673 8.66 1.51 20.04
N PRO A 674 8.79 2.27 18.93
CA PRO A 674 9.79 1.98 17.90
C PRO A 674 11.18 1.87 18.52
N ARG A 675 11.95 0.88 18.06
CA ARG A 675 13.28 0.54 18.59
C ARG A 675 14.19 1.76 18.82
N PRO A 676 14.34 2.72 17.89
CA PRO A 676 15.20 3.89 18.11
C PRO A 676 14.77 4.77 19.29
N LEU A 677 13.46 4.84 19.60
CA LEU A 677 12.95 5.60 20.73
C LEU A 677 13.16 4.87 22.06
N ALA A 678 12.96 3.55 22.07
CA ALA A 678 13.23 2.71 23.24
C ALA A 678 14.71 2.74 23.62
N GLU A 679 15.61 2.54 22.65
CA GLU A 679 17.06 2.59 22.86
C GLU A 679 17.54 3.96 23.37
N ALA A 680 16.91 5.06 22.91
CA ALA A 680 17.24 6.40 23.41
C ALA A 680 16.80 6.57 24.88
N LEU A 681 15.65 6.03 25.28
CA LEU A 681 15.26 6.03 26.70
C LEU A 681 16.23 5.21 27.55
N ASP A 682 16.66 4.04 27.07
CA ASP A 682 17.62 3.19 27.77
C ASP A 682 18.99 3.86 27.91
N ALA A 683 19.50 4.47 26.83
CA ALA A 683 20.79 5.16 26.81
C ALA A 683 20.88 6.32 27.81
N HIS A 684 19.74 6.96 28.11
CA HIS A 684 19.63 8.04 29.10
C HIS A 684 19.15 7.56 30.48
N GLY A 685 19.04 6.25 30.71
CA GLY A 685 18.62 5.68 32.00
C GLY A 685 17.16 5.96 32.35
N LEU A 686 16.33 6.23 31.35
CA LEU A 686 14.89 6.51 31.47
C LEU A 686 14.02 5.27 31.16
N GLY A 687 14.60 4.19 30.63
CA GLY A 687 13.90 2.94 30.31
C GLY A 687 13.74 1.98 31.50
N ASP A 688 12.83 1.01 31.36
CA ASP A 688 12.63 -0.08 32.34
C ASP A 688 13.42 -1.32 31.91
N PRO A 689 14.38 -1.82 32.71
CA PRO A 689 15.14 -3.02 32.38
C PRO A 689 14.31 -4.32 32.37
N ALA A 690 13.04 -4.30 32.79
CA ALA A 690 12.19 -5.49 32.95
C ALA A 690 11.14 -5.75 31.84
N GLY A 691 11.04 -4.91 30.79
CA GLY A 691 10.08 -5.13 29.70
C GLY A 691 10.06 -4.04 28.61
N PRO A 692 9.30 -4.23 27.51
CA PRO A 692 9.21 -3.23 26.45
C PRO A 692 8.49 -1.97 26.95
N VAL A 693 9.11 -0.80 26.75
CA VAL A 693 8.49 0.49 27.08
C VAL A 693 7.28 0.70 26.16
N LEU A 694 6.13 1.03 26.76
CA LEU A 694 4.87 1.28 26.06
C LEU A 694 4.59 2.78 25.97
N GLY A 695 4.00 3.21 24.85
CA GLY A 695 3.61 4.59 24.64
C GLY A 695 2.43 4.73 23.67
N VAL A 696 1.85 5.93 23.65
CA VAL A 696 0.75 6.31 22.78
C VAL A 696 1.28 7.32 21.75
N PRO A 697 1.17 7.05 20.44
CA PRO A 697 1.58 8.02 19.43
C PRO A 697 0.71 9.27 19.47
N VAL A 698 1.34 10.43 19.41
CA VAL A 698 0.67 11.73 19.34
C VAL A 698 0.53 12.13 17.86
N THR A 699 -0.71 12.31 17.41
CA THR A 699 -1.01 12.65 16.01
C THR A 699 -1.03 14.18 15.80
N GLY A 700 -0.92 14.62 14.54
CA GLY A 700 -1.07 16.03 14.14
C GLY A 700 0.21 16.73 13.69
N GLY A 701 1.39 16.20 14.04
CA GLY A 701 2.68 16.65 13.52
C GLY A 701 3.06 15.95 12.21
N VAL A 702 3.64 16.69 11.25
CA VAL A 702 4.10 16.13 9.97
C VAL A 702 5.61 15.93 9.89
N SER A 703 6.39 16.59 10.75
CA SER A 703 7.86 16.57 10.68
C SER A 703 8.53 15.56 11.59
N SER A 704 7.79 14.96 12.53
CA SER A 704 8.35 14.07 13.54
C SER A 704 7.44 12.88 13.84
N ASP A 705 8.02 11.83 14.38
CA ASP A 705 7.33 10.84 15.21
C ASP A 705 7.28 11.35 16.64
N VAL A 706 6.08 11.43 17.22
CA VAL A 706 5.87 11.95 18.58
C VAL A 706 5.08 10.92 19.36
N TRP A 707 5.52 10.62 20.57
CA TRP A 707 4.93 9.61 21.45
C TRP A 707 4.80 10.14 22.87
N ARG A 708 3.66 9.87 23.51
CA ARG A 708 3.49 9.97 24.96
C ARG A 708 3.92 8.66 25.58
N VAL A 709 4.85 8.70 26.52
CA VAL A 709 5.42 7.51 27.17
C VAL A 709 5.20 7.60 28.65
N GLU A 710 4.67 6.54 29.26
CA GLU A 710 4.52 6.46 30.72
C GLU A 710 5.83 5.96 31.33
N LEU A 711 6.52 6.81 32.09
CA LEU A 711 7.70 6.42 32.88
C LEU A 711 7.34 6.37 34.37
N PRO A 712 8.12 5.67 35.22
CA PRO A 712 7.91 5.69 36.67
C PRO A 712 7.93 7.09 37.29
N SER A 713 8.64 8.04 36.66
CA SER A 713 8.71 9.45 37.06
C SER A 713 7.53 10.30 36.56
N GLY A 714 6.59 9.73 35.81
CA GLY A 714 5.49 10.43 35.15
C GLY A 714 5.59 10.40 33.62
N PRO A 715 4.55 10.88 32.92
CA PRO A 715 4.51 10.85 31.46
C PRO A 715 5.56 11.80 30.86
N VAL A 716 6.14 11.38 29.73
CA VAL A 716 7.06 12.18 28.92
C VAL A 716 6.63 12.21 27.45
N CYS A 717 7.09 13.20 26.71
CA CYS A 717 6.97 13.28 25.26
C CYS A 717 8.28 12.83 24.61
N VAL A 718 8.27 11.79 23.80
CA VAL A 718 9.44 11.31 23.05
C VAL A 718 9.23 11.63 21.57
N LYS A 719 10.15 12.42 21.02
CA LYS A 719 10.06 12.99 19.67
C LYS A 719 11.28 12.63 18.85
N ARG A 720 11.09 12.24 17.58
CA ARG A 720 12.16 11.99 16.62
C ARG A 720 11.86 12.66 15.28
N ALA A 721 12.79 13.48 14.80
CA ALA A 721 12.67 14.15 13.51
C ALA A 721 12.77 13.15 12.34
N LEU A 722 11.91 13.31 11.33
CA LEU A 722 11.91 12.49 10.11
C LEU A 722 12.71 13.16 9.00
N SER A 723 13.48 12.41 8.21
CA SER A 723 14.20 12.98 7.06
C SER A 723 13.25 13.44 5.95
N LYS A 724 12.09 12.80 5.82
CA LYS A 724 10.97 13.17 4.95
C LYS A 724 9.75 13.51 5.79
N LEU A 725 9.15 14.68 5.56
CA LEU A 725 7.94 15.11 6.25
C LEU A 725 6.73 14.28 5.74
N LYS A 726 5.78 13.97 6.64
CA LYS A 726 4.50 13.30 6.38
C LYS A 726 3.51 14.20 5.64
N VAL A 727 3.92 14.74 4.49
CA VAL A 727 3.09 15.57 3.61
C VAL A 727 3.06 14.98 2.20
N ALA A 728 2.01 15.31 1.44
CA ALA A 728 1.79 14.77 0.11
C ALA A 728 2.79 15.25 -0.96
N ARG A 729 3.70 16.17 -0.61
CA ARG A 729 4.78 16.66 -1.47
C ARG A 729 6.10 16.11 -0.94
N ASP A 730 7.06 15.76 -1.79
CA ASP A 730 8.37 15.33 -1.32
C ASP A 730 9.14 16.49 -0.69
N TRP A 731 9.05 16.60 0.64
CA TRP A 731 9.71 17.63 1.43
C TRP A 731 10.69 16.97 2.39
N ARG A 732 11.97 17.06 2.03
CA ARG A 732 13.08 16.53 2.82
C ARG A 732 13.83 17.64 3.51
N VAL A 733 14.12 17.44 4.80
CA VAL A 733 14.89 18.38 5.62
C VAL A 733 15.76 17.57 6.57
N SER A 734 16.98 18.06 6.81
CA SER A 734 17.92 17.43 7.75
C SER A 734 17.28 17.21 9.12
N THR A 735 17.50 16.04 9.71
CA THR A 735 17.06 15.68 11.06
C THR A 735 17.85 16.40 12.16
N ALA A 736 18.96 17.07 11.82
CA ALA A 736 19.75 17.89 12.74
C ALA A 736 18.94 18.98 13.45
N ARG A 737 17.77 19.36 12.90
CA ARG A 737 16.80 20.27 13.53
C ARG A 737 16.32 19.82 14.92
N ALA A 738 16.36 18.53 15.22
CA ALA A 738 16.12 17.99 16.55
C ALA A 738 17.09 18.61 17.59
N GLY A 739 18.38 18.67 17.27
CA GLY A 739 19.38 19.29 18.14
C GLY A 739 19.16 20.79 18.34
N ARG A 740 18.70 21.51 17.30
CA ARG A 740 18.38 22.94 17.39
C ARG A 740 17.14 23.22 18.23
N GLU A 741 16.11 22.38 18.13
CA GLU A 741 14.97 22.43 19.03
C GLU A 741 15.40 22.22 20.48
N ALA A 742 16.23 21.20 20.76
CA ALA A 742 16.74 20.95 22.09
C ALA A 742 17.55 22.14 22.64
N ALA A 743 18.41 22.74 21.82
CA ALA A 743 19.20 23.92 22.18
C ALA A 743 18.29 25.13 22.49
N TRP A 744 17.26 25.37 21.68
CA TRP A 744 16.36 26.52 21.86
C TRP A 744 15.53 26.37 23.13
N LEU A 745 14.96 25.18 23.36
CA LEU A 745 14.16 24.89 24.56
C LEU A 745 15.01 25.00 25.84
N ARG A 746 16.26 24.52 25.81
CA ARG A 746 17.20 24.70 26.94
C ARG A 746 17.49 26.17 27.22
N LEU A 747 17.75 26.98 26.19
CA LEU A 747 17.95 28.42 26.35
C LEU A 747 16.68 29.10 26.89
N ALA A 748 15.51 28.78 26.32
CA ALA A 748 14.23 29.33 26.74
C ALA A 748 13.97 29.05 28.23
N ALA A 749 14.26 27.85 28.71
CA ALA A 749 14.13 27.49 30.12
C ALA A 749 15.02 28.32 31.07
N THR A 750 16.16 28.84 30.59
CA THR A 750 17.01 29.76 31.39
C THR A 750 16.47 31.18 31.45
N ILE A 751 15.68 31.60 30.45
CA ILE A 751 15.16 32.97 30.32
C ILE A 751 13.78 33.08 30.98
N ASP A 752 12.87 32.18 30.62
CA ASP A 752 11.51 32.09 31.16
C ASP A 752 11.05 30.63 31.15
N PRO A 753 11.20 29.88 32.26
CA PRO A 753 10.83 28.47 32.32
C PRO A 753 9.33 28.21 32.15
N ALA A 754 8.48 29.24 32.28
CA ALA A 754 7.04 29.10 32.03
C ALA A 754 6.67 29.32 30.55
N ALA A 755 7.61 29.72 29.70
CA ALA A 755 7.34 30.12 28.32
C ALA A 755 7.45 28.99 27.29
N ALA A 756 8.22 27.95 27.57
CA ALA A 756 8.49 26.85 26.63
C ALA A 756 8.56 25.50 27.34
N GLY A 757 8.42 24.41 26.58
CA GLY A 757 8.57 23.06 27.11
C GLY A 757 9.99 22.73 27.55
N HIS A 758 10.13 21.84 28.53
CA HIS A 758 11.44 21.43 29.07
C HIS A 758 12.02 20.18 28.39
N VAL A 759 13.33 20.23 28.13
CA VAL A 759 14.12 19.08 27.64
C VAL A 759 14.59 18.25 28.83
N LEU A 760 14.17 16.99 28.88
CA LEU A 760 14.63 16.01 29.88
C LEU A 760 15.90 15.30 29.41
N ALA A 761 15.94 14.90 28.13
CA ALA A 761 17.10 14.29 27.50
C ALA A 761 17.14 14.57 25.99
N PHE A 762 18.34 14.48 25.41
CA PHE A 762 18.53 14.51 23.96
C PHE A 762 19.59 13.48 23.59
N ASP A 763 19.21 12.45 22.82
CA ASP A 763 20.10 11.49 22.20
C ASP A 763 20.49 12.01 20.81
N GLU A 764 21.71 12.54 20.71
CA GLU A 764 22.25 13.10 19.47
C GLU A 764 22.53 12.03 18.41
N GLU A 765 22.95 10.84 18.82
CA GLU A 765 23.25 9.71 17.92
C GLU A 765 21.99 9.25 17.18
N ARG A 766 20.86 9.17 17.89
CA ARG A 766 19.57 8.70 17.36
C ARG A 766 18.65 9.83 16.90
N GLY A 767 18.98 11.08 17.23
CA GLY A 767 18.17 12.28 16.95
C GLY A 767 16.84 12.27 17.71
N VAL A 768 16.83 11.78 18.96
CA VAL A 768 15.63 11.62 19.79
C VAL A 768 15.62 12.64 20.92
N LEU A 769 14.55 13.43 21.02
CA LEU A 769 14.29 14.35 22.11
C LEU A 769 13.31 13.70 23.09
N VAL A 770 13.65 13.78 24.38
CA VAL A 770 12.73 13.47 25.48
C VAL A 770 12.39 14.77 26.16
N LEU A 771 11.12 15.15 26.09
CA LEU A 771 10.56 16.39 26.62
C LEU A 771 9.59 16.08 27.75
N GLU A 772 9.34 17.07 28.61
CA GLU A 772 8.25 16.97 29.58
C GLU A 772 6.90 16.75 28.88
N TRP A 773 6.01 15.99 29.50
CA TRP A 773 4.63 15.91 29.03
C TRP A 773 3.82 17.06 29.60
N ILE A 774 3.29 17.91 28.71
CA ILE A 774 2.40 19.01 29.09
C ILE A 774 0.96 18.59 28.79
N ASP A 775 0.19 18.32 29.84
CA ASP A 775 -1.23 17.95 29.73
C ASP A 775 -2.11 19.19 29.47
N ALA A 776 -2.09 19.66 28.22
CA ALA A 776 -2.81 20.86 27.78
C ALA A 776 -3.28 20.76 26.33
N ARG A 777 -4.34 21.52 26.00
CA ARG A 777 -4.87 21.57 24.62
C ARG A 777 -4.05 22.51 23.75
N VAL A 778 -3.80 22.08 22.50
CA VAL A 778 -3.20 22.92 21.46
C VAL A 778 -4.09 24.13 21.16
N TRP A 779 -3.52 25.33 21.16
CA TRP A 779 -4.24 26.60 21.01
C TRP A 779 -5.06 26.65 19.71
N LYS A 780 -4.51 26.13 18.60
CA LYS A 780 -5.21 26.00 17.32
C LYS A 780 -6.57 25.31 17.46
N SER A 781 -6.65 24.21 18.20
CA SER A 781 -7.90 23.46 18.40
C SER A 781 -8.95 24.27 19.15
N ARG A 782 -8.52 25.06 20.16
CA ARG A 782 -9.37 25.96 20.93
C ARG A 782 -9.91 27.08 20.05
N LEU A 783 -9.03 27.72 19.28
CA LEU A 783 -9.41 28.82 18.37
C LEU A 783 -10.41 28.38 17.29
N LEU A 784 -10.20 27.20 16.69
CA LEU A 784 -11.13 26.64 15.69
C LEU A 784 -12.49 26.24 16.30
N ALA A 785 -12.52 25.90 17.59
CA ALA A 785 -13.76 25.68 18.33
C ALA A 785 -14.45 27.00 18.75
N GLY A 786 -13.90 28.17 18.41
CA GLY A 786 -14.43 29.48 18.79
C GLY A 786 -14.11 29.89 20.24
N GLU A 787 -13.24 29.15 20.93
CA GLU A 787 -12.69 29.50 22.24
C GLU A 787 -11.54 30.51 22.07
N VAL A 788 -11.90 31.79 21.95
CA VAL A 788 -10.95 32.89 21.85
C VAL A 788 -10.85 33.58 23.20
N ASP A 789 -9.67 33.52 23.81
CA ASP A 789 -9.33 34.19 25.06
C ASP A 789 -8.20 35.20 24.83
N ASP A 790 -8.52 36.48 25.03
CA ASP A 790 -7.59 37.60 24.87
C ASP A 790 -6.41 37.51 25.85
N SER A 791 -6.59 36.89 27.03
CA SER A 791 -5.55 36.77 28.05
C SER A 791 -4.44 35.83 27.61
N THR A 792 -4.79 34.73 26.93
CA THR A 792 -3.84 33.80 26.31
C THR A 792 -2.97 34.50 25.26
N ALA A 793 -3.58 35.30 24.37
CA ALA A 793 -2.84 36.00 23.32
C ALA A 793 -1.87 37.06 23.90
N ARG A 794 -2.32 37.84 24.89
CA ARG A 794 -1.48 38.80 25.61
C ARG A 794 -0.28 38.12 26.28
N LEU A 795 -0.54 37.05 27.04
CA LEU A 795 0.51 36.34 27.79
C LEU A 795 1.54 35.68 26.88
N LEU A 796 1.11 35.17 25.71
CA LEU A 796 2.04 34.67 24.69
C LEU A 796 2.95 35.78 24.16
N GLY A 797 2.41 36.98 23.90
CA GLY A 797 3.21 38.13 23.47
C GLY A 797 4.25 38.55 24.51
N GLU A 798 3.85 38.60 25.78
CA GLU A 798 4.74 38.90 26.92
C GLU A 798 5.84 37.84 27.11
N ARG A 799 5.53 36.56 26.90
CA ARG A 799 6.49 35.47 26.98
C ARG A 799 7.49 35.52 25.82
N LEU A 800 6.97 35.66 24.60
CA LEU A 800 7.80 35.69 23.39
C LEU A 800 8.80 36.85 23.41
N VAL A 801 8.38 38.04 23.84
CA VAL A 801 9.31 39.19 23.91
C VAL A 801 10.39 39.01 24.97
N ARG A 802 10.09 38.34 26.10
CA ARG A 802 11.11 37.99 27.09
C ARG A 802 12.13 37.01 26.53
N LEU A 803 11.69 35.99 25.80
CA LEU A 803 12.58 35.03 25.14
C LEU A 803 13.50 35.73 24.13
N HIS A 804 12.93 36.58 23.26
CA HIS A 804 13.72 37.36 22.32
C HIS A 804 14.69 38.31 23.00
N ALA A 805 14.28 39.03 24.05
CA ALA A 805 15.14 39.92 24.82
C ALA A 805 16.31 39.17 25.48
N GLY A 806 16.02 38.03 26.12
CA GLY A 806 17.03 37.22 26.80
C GLY A 806 18.01 36.54 25.84
N ALA A 807 17.66 36.41 24.56
CA ALA A 807 18.53 35.83 23.54
C ALA A 807 19.32 36.87 22.72
N VAL A 808 19.13 38.18 22.91
CA VAL A 808 19.83 39.23 22.11
C VAL A 808 21.35 39.09 22.22
N ASP A 809 21.89 38.86 23.40
CA ASP A 809 23.35 38.78 23.62
C ASP A 809 23.92 37.36 23.49
N HIS A 810 23.11 36.38 23.07
CA HIS A 810 23.57 34.99 22.92
C HIS A 810 24.53 34.82 21.73
N ASP A 811 25.54 33.95 21.84
CA ASP A 811 26.50 33.75 20.75
C ASP A 811 25.83 33.12 19.51
N ARG A 812 25.83 33.86 18.40
CA ARG A 812 25.24 33.41 17.13
C ARG A 812 26.08 32.36 16.42
N ALA A 813 27.38 32.26 16.73
CA ALA A 813 28.27 31.29 16.11
C ALA A 813 27.84 29.85 16.44
N GLU A 814 27.28 29.62 17.63
CA GLU A 814 26.75 28.30 18.05
C GLU A 814 25.53 27.82 17.24
N TRP A 815 24.98 28.70 16.40
CA TRP A 815 23.77 28.51 15.62
C TRP A 815 23.99 28.68 14.11
N SER A 816 25.23 28.64 13.63
CA SER A 816 25.53 28.84 12.20
C SER A 816 24.85 27.81 11.29
N ASP A 817 24.63 26.59 11.79
CA ASP A 817 23.95 25.49 11.10
C ASP A 817 22.41 25.63 11.08
N ALA A 818 21.85 26.57 11.85
CA ALA A 818 20.41 26.81 11.91
C ALA A 818 19.88 27.63 10.73
N ARG A 819 20.69 28.53 10.16
CA ARG A 819 20.26 29.40 9.05
C ARG A 819 19.82 28.63 7.80
N PRO A 820 20.56 27.61 7.32
CA PRO A 820 20.10 26.77 6.21
C PRO A 820 18.77 26.04 6.52
N LEU A 821 18.54 25.66 7.79
CA LEU A 821 17.29 25.02 8.20
C LEU A 821 16.13 26.02 8.14
N PHE A 822 16.32 27.25 8.63
CA PHE A 822 15.30 28.31 8.56
C PHE A 822 14.97 28.70 7.13
N GLU A 823 15.99 28.79 6.25
CA GLU A 823 15.80 28.99 4.82
C GLU A 823 14.94 27.87 4.22
N ALA A 824 15.30 26.60 4.46
CA ALA A 824 14.59 25.44 3.91
C ALA A 824 13.18 25.22 4.47
N LEU A 825 12.93 25.59 5.72
CA LEU A 825 11.65 25.36 6.42
C LEU A 825 10.69 26.55 6.36
N ARG A 826 11.20 27.77 6.20
CA ARG A 826 10.40 29.00 6.25
C ARG A 826 10.59 29.89 5.03
N ILE A 827 11.79 30.41 4.79
CA ILE A 827 11.99 31.47 3.78
C ILE A 827 11.70 30.96 2.37
N ALA A 828 12.37 29.90 1.93
CA ALA A 828 12.18 29.34 0.60
C ALA A 828 10.72 28.89 0.32
N PRO A 829 10.08 28.06 1.19
CA PRO A 829 8.75 27.54 0.91
C PRO A 829 7.63 28.59 1.02
N TYR A 830 7.83 29.67 1.79
CA TYR A 830 6.80 30.70 1.97
C TYR A 830 7.01 31.90 1.06
N LEU A 831 8.25 32.38 0.90
CA LEU A 831 8.47 33.66 0.24
C LEU A 831 9.03 33.47 -1.18
N ARG A 832 10.11 32.68 -1.33
CA ARG A 832 10.73 32.48 -2.66
C ARG A 832 9.80 31.72 -3.61
N ALA A 833 9.15 30.68 -3.12
CA ALA A 833 8.19 29.92 -3.92
C ALA A 833 6.93 30.73 -4.29
N THR A 834 6.47 31.61 -3.39
CA THR A 834 5.33 32.49 -3.68
C THR A 834 5.73 33.60 -4.65
N ALA A 835 6.94 34.15 -4.54
CA ALA A 835 7.48 35.11 -5.52
C ALA A 835 7.53 34.54 -6.94
N ALA A 836 7.91 33.26 -7.09
CA ALA A 836 7.92 32.58 -8.38
C ALA A 836 6.52 32.46 -9.04
N ARG A 837 5.44 32.58 -8.25
CA ARG A 837 4.06 32.49 -8.74
C ARG A 837 3.39 33.85 -8.97
N HIS A 838 3.86 34.89 -8.29
CA HIS A 838 3.24 36.22 -8.28
C HIS A 838 4.19 37.27 -8.84
N GLY A 839 4.31 37.29 -10.16
CA GLY A 839 5.29 38.12 -10.88
C GLY A 839 5.16 39.62 -10.57
N GLU A 840 3.96 40.14 -10.37
CA GLU A 840 3.75 41.57 -10.09
C GLU A 840 4.30 42.05 -8.73
N VAL A 841 4.48 41.16 -7.76
CA VAL A 841 4.99 41.47 -6.41
C VAL A 841 6.27 40.71 -6.07
N ALA A 842 6.84 39.97 -7.03
CA ALA A 842 7.98 39.08 -6.82
C ALA A 842 9.17 39.80 -6.18
N ASP A 843 9.56 40.97 -6.69
CA ASP A 843 10.70 41.74 -6.17
C ASP A 843 10.53 42.10 -4.69
N ARG A 844 9.30 42.41 -4.27
CA ARG A 844 9.00 42.75 -2.88
C ARG A 844 9.05 41.52 -1.98
N LEU A 845 8.53 40.39 -2.45
CA LEU A 845 8.58 39.12 -1.72
C LEU A 845 10.02 38.62 -1.57
N LEU A 846 10.83 38.75 -2.61
CA LEU A 846 12.25 38.41 -2.58
C LEU A 846 13.04 39.34 -1.66
N ALA A 847 12.76 40.65 -1.67
CA ALA A 847 13.38 41.58 -0.72
C ALA A 847 13.06 41.21 0.75
N ILE A 848 11.82 40.84 1.06
CA ILE A 848 11.45 40.35 2.39
C ILE A 848 12.20 39.04 2.72
N ALA A 849 12.31 38.13 1.75
CA ALA A 849 13.03 36.87 1.94
C ALA A 849 14.51 37.09 2.24
N ASP A 850 15.17 38.00 1.51
CA ASP A 850 16.59 38.28 1.65
C ASP A 850 16.88 39.07 2.93
N ASP A 851 16.01 40.02 3.32
CA ASP A 851 16.06 40.70 4.63
C ASP A 851 16.03 39.68 5.78
N LEU A 852 15.08 38.72 5.73
CA LEU A 852 14.93 37.69 6.75
C LEU A 852 16.14 36.74 6.79
N ALA A 853 16.68 36.37 5.63
CA ALA A 853 17.85 35.51 5.54
C ALA A 853 19.13 36.18 6.08
N ALA A 854 19.25 37.50 5.90
CA ALA A 854 20.39 38.28 6.37
C ALA A 854 20.30 38.66 7.86
N SER A 855 19.09 38.74 8.43
CA SER A 855 18.88 39.18 9.80
C SER A 855 19.50 38.24 10.86
N ALA A 856 19.83 38.81 12.02
CA ALA A 856 20.52 38.11 13.13
C ALA A 856 20.22 38.72 14.51
N VAL A 857 19.11 39.45 14.65
CA VAL A 857 18.81 40.30 15.82
C VAL A 857 18.71 39.47 17.11
N THR A 858 17.93 38.40 17.09
CA THR A 858 17.73 37.48 18.22
C THR A 858 17.74 36.02 17.75
N LEU A 859 17.54 35.07 18.67
CA LEU A 859 17.20 33.70 18.34
C LEU A 859 15.68 33.56 18.27
N VAL A 860 15.14 33.48 17.06
CA VAL A 860 13.72 33.28 16.82
C VAL A 860 13.35 31.82 17.04
N HIS A 861 12.11 31.55 17.40
CA HIS A 861 11.53 30.20 17.37
C HIS A 861 11.32 29.75 15.91
N GLY A 862 10.93 30.67 15.04
CA GLY A 862 10.76 30.43 13.61
C GLY A 862 9.49 29.67 13.21
N ASP A 863 8.58 29.38 14.14
CA ASP A 863 7.25 28.78 13.89
C ASP A 863 6.27 29.10 15.01
N VAL A 864 6.19 30.38 15.42
CA VAL A 864 5.22 30.81 16.43
C VAL A 864 3.83 30.82 15.79
N SER A 865 3.18 29.68 15.83
CA SER A 865 1.83 29.48 15.31
C SER A 865 0.94 28.78 16.34
N PRO A 866 -0.39 28.95 16.31
CA PRO A 866 -1.27 28.34 17.31
C PRO A 866 -1.21 26.80 17.39
N LYS A 867 -0.65 26.11 16.40
CA LYS A 867 -0.43 24.66 16.46
C LYS A 867 0.74 24.28 17.40
N ASN A 868 1.67 25.20 17.63
CA ASN A 868 2.89 25.03 18.40
C ASN A 868 2.80 25.74 19.77
N VAL A 869 1.56 26.00 20.23
CA VAL A 869 1.26 26.61 21.52
C VAL A 869 0.29 25.69 22.26
N LEU A 870 0.69 25.22 23.44
CA LEU A 870 -0.17 24.50 24.38
C LEU A 870 -0.72 25.48 25.41
N VAL A 871 -2.02 25.45 25.72
CA VAL A 871 -2.62 26.39 26.67
C VAL A 871 -3.05 25.65 27.93
N GLY A 872 -2.18 25.68 28.94
CA GLY A 872 -2.41 25.10 30.27
C GLY A 872 -3.02 26.10 31.25
N ALA A 873 -3.17 25.68 32.51
CA ALA A 873 -3.70 26.53 33.58
C ALA A 873 -2.84 27.79 33.82
N ASP A 874 -1.51 27.66 33.67
CA ASP A 874 -0.54 28.73 33.87
C ASP A 874 -0.27 29.55 32.58
N GLY A 875 -1.05 29.33 31.53
CA GLY A 875 -0.98 30.08 30.27
C GLY A 875 -0.34 29.33 29.10
N PRO A 876 0.02 30.04 28.01
CA PRO A 876 0.52 29.47 26.77
C PRO A 876 1.99 29.07 26.84
N VAL A 877 2.31 27.84 26.44
CA VAL A 877 3.66 27.28 26.39
C VAL A 877 4.04 26.99 24.94
N LEU A 878 5.21 27.48 24.51
CA LEU A 878 5.78 27.23 23.19
C LEU A 878 6.44 25.85 23.13
N VAL A 879 6.20 25.15 22.02
CA VAL A 879 6.78 23.83 21.72
C VAL A 879 7.17 23.78 20.24
N ASP A 880 7.94 22.78 19.82
CA ASP A 880 8.26 22.55 18.40
C ASP A 880 9.12 23.65 17.76
N ALA A 881 10.19 24.05 18.44
CA ALA A 881 11.17 25.04 17.98
C ALA A 881 12.20 24.47 16.96
N GLU A 882 11.79 23.53 16.10
CA GLU A 882 12.69 22.90 15.11
C GLU A 882 13.18 23.85 14.01
N CYS A 883 12.57 25.04 13.91
CA CYS A 883 12.97 26.11 12.99
C CYS A 883 13.79 27.21 13.66
N ALA A 884 14.20 27.01 14.92
CA ALA A 884 14.90 28.03 15.68
C ALA A 884 16.22 28.43 15.00
N SER A 885 16.46 29.73 14.88
CA SER A 885 17.62 30.29 14.17
C SER A 885 17.92 31.71 14.64
N PRO A 886 19.16 32.22 14.49
CA PRO A 886 19.42 33.64 14.40
C PRO A 886 18.52 34.27 13.35
N GLY A 887 17.78 35.33 13.70
CA GLY A 887 16.82 35.94 12.79
C GLY A 887 16.19 37.23 13.29
N ASP A 888 15.21 37.73 12.52
CA ASP A 888 14.44 38.93 12.86
C ASP A 888 13.24 38.56 13.76
N PRO A 889 13.13 39.10 14.98
CA PRO A 889 11.98 38.86 15.86
C PRO A 889 10.63 39.21 15.23
N ALA A 890 10.61 40.13 14.26
CA ALA A 890 9.41 40.53 13.54
C ALA A 890 8.75 39.34 12.80
N PHE A 891 9.52 38.33 12.40
CA PHE A 891 9.00 37.14 11.73
C PHE A 891 8.02 36.36 12.62
N ASP A 892 8.43 36.01 13.84
CA ASP A 892 7.61 35.22 14.77
C ASP A 892 6.32 35.96 15.14
N VAL A 893 6.39 37.27 15.31
CA VAL A 893 5.22 38.12 15.57
C VAL A 893 4.26 38.10 14.37
N ALA A 894 4.78 38.36 13.17
CA ALA A 894 3.98 38.36 11.94
C ALA A 894 3.37 36.98 11.66
N PHE A 895 4.10 35.90 11.94
CA PHE A 895 3.66 34.52 11.72
C PHE A 895 2.48 34.16 12.62
N CYS A 896 2.55 34.53 13.92
CA CYS A 896 1.46 34.32 14.85
C CYS A 896 0.21 35.14 14.47
N VAL A 897 0.40 36.44 14.19
CA VAL A 897 -0.69 37.34 13.77
C VAL A 897 -1.35 36.80 12.50
N ASN A 898 -0.58 36.39 11.49
CA ASN A 898 -1.10 35.81 10.26
C ASN A 898 -2.05 34.64 10.54
N HIS A 899 -1.64 33.70 11.39
CA HIS A 899 -2.46 32.54 11.71
C HIS A 899 -3.75 32.86 12.49
N LEU A 900 -3.80 33.97 13.23
CA LEU A 900 -5.03 34.45 13.88
C LEU A 900 -5.97 35.11 12.87
N LEU A 901 -5.43 35.94 11.97
CA LEU A 901 -6.19 36.59 10.89
C LEU A 901 -6.78 35.57 9.91
N LEU A 902 -6.01 34.55 9.52
CA LEU A 902 -6.49 33.47 8.65
C LEU A 902 -7.65 32.68 9.27
N LYS A 903 -7.68 32.48 10.59
CA LYS A 903 -8.80 31.82 11.27
C LYS A 903 -10.05 32.72 11.32
N ALA A 904 -9.86 34.04 11.33
CA ALA A 904 -10.97 34.98 11.32
C ALA A 904 -11.79 34.88 10.02
N VAL A 905 -11.15 34.50 8.90
CA VAL A 905 -11.79 34.33 7.59
C VAL A 905 -12.90 33.29 7.63
N ILE A 906 -12.59 32.11 8.20
CA ILE A 906 -13.53 30.97 8.28
C ILE A 906 -14.48 31.05 9.49
N ALA A 907 -14.36 32.08 10.32
CA ALA A 907 -15.15 32.24 11.53
C ALA A 907 -16.41 33.09 11.31
N GLY A 908 -17.46 32.80 12.07
CA GLY A 908 -18.63 33.68 12.17
C GLY A 908 -18.27 35.08 12.70
N ALA A 909 -19.10 36.08 12.40
CA ALA A 909 -18.74 37.50 12.58
C ALA A 909 -18.24 37.89 13.97
N ALA A 910 -18.94 37.46 15.03
CA ALA A 910 -18.53 37.73 16.41
C ALA A 910 -17.18 37.08 16.76
N THR A 911 -16.92 35.85 16.30
CA THR A 911 -15.65 35.16 16.56
C THR A 911 -14.50 35.74 15.74
N ALA A 912 -14.76 36.16 14.50
CA ALA A 912 -13.78 36.85 13.68
C ALA A 912 -13.30 38.16 14.34
N GLY A 913 -14.21 38.97 14.88
CA GLY A 913 -13.85 40.18 15.63
C GLY A 913 -12.97 39.88 16.85
N ARG A 914 -13.29 38.81 17.61
CA ARG A 914 -12.46 38.36 18.75
C ARG A 914 -11.07 37.87 18.30
N LEU A 915 -10.96 37.14 17.20
CA LEU A 915 -9.68 36.66 16.68
C LEU A 915 -8.76 37.82 16.25
N VAL A 916 -9.31 38.83 15.57
CA VAL A 916 -8.56 40.03 15.20
C VAL A 916 -8.15 40.83 16.44
N ALA A 917 -9.04 40.96 17.42
CA ALA A 917 -8.71 41.61 18.70
C ALA A 917 -7.58 40.87 19.44
N ALA A 918 -7.63 39.54 19.50
CA ALA A 918 -6.58 38.71 20.08
C ALA A 918 -5.24 38.89 19.34
N ALA A 919 -5.25 38.99 18.01
CA ALA A 919 -4.05 39.28 17.23
C ALA A 919 -3.43 40.65 17.60
N GLY A 920 -4.27 41.69 17.70
CA GLY A 920 -3.84 43.01 18.16
C GLY A 920 -3.32 43.01 19.60
N ARG A 921 -3.94 42.25 20.50
CA ARG A 921 -3.50 42.09 21.90
C ARG A 921 -2.15 41.40 22.02
N PHE A 922 -1.94 40.33 21.26
CA PHE A 922 -0.65 39.65 21.17
C PHE A 922 0.45 40.61 20.68
N ALA A 923 0.21 41.31 19.57
CA ALA A 923 1.17 42.26 18.99
C ALA A 923 1.49 43.41 19.94
N ALA A 924 0.48 44.04 20.55
CA ALA A 924 0.67 45.15 21.49
C ALA A 924 1.45 44.72 22.74
N ALA A 925 1.16 43.53 23.27
CA ALA A 925 1.85 42.98 24.44
C ALA A 925 3.32 42.66 24.13
N TYR A 926 3.59 42.12 22.94
CA TYR A 926 4.94 41.89 22.46
C TYR A 926 5.71 43.21 22.30
N LEU A 927 5.16 44.18 21.56
CA LEU A 927 5.82 45.46 21.27
C LEU A 927 6.12 46.28 22.53
N ALA A 928 5.23 46.22 23.54
CA ALA A 928 5.45 46.90 24.82
C ALA A 928 6.67 46.39 25.60
N GLY A 929 7.13 45.16 25.33
CA GLY A 929 8.32 44.58 25.96
C GLY A 929 9.61 44.68 25.14
N VAL A 930 9.55 45.23 23.92
CA VAL A 930 10.74 45.35 23.06
C VAL A 930 11.70 46.37 23.68
N ALA A 931 12.93 45.93 23.94
CA ALA A 931 13.94 46.75 24.64
C ALA A 931 15.30 46.83 23.91
N TRP A 932 15.51 46.07 22.84
CA TRP A 932 16.79 45.97 22.12
C TRP A 932 16.87 46.85 20.86
N GLU A 933 15.73 47.38 20.41
CA GLU A 933 15.61 48.33 19.30
C GLU A 933 14.30 49.13 19.46
N PRO A 934 14.06 50.21 18.68
CA PRO A 934 12.79 50.93 18.75
C PRO A 934 11.58 50.01 18.43
N PRO A 935 10.54 49.98 19.28
CA PRO A 935 9.37 49.11 19.05
C PRO A 935 8.67 49.35 17.70
N ASP A 936 8.60 50.61 17.25
CA ASP A 936 8.00 50.98 15.97
C ASP A 936 8.75 50.38 14.77
N ASP A 937 10.07 50.15 14.88
CA ASP A 937 10.86 49.53 13.82
C ASP A 937 10.52 48.04 13.69
N VAL A 938 10.32 47.33 14.81
CA VAL A 938 9.87 45.93 14.82
C VAL A 938 8.46 45.82 14.28
N ASP A 939 7.55 46.71 14.70
CA ASP A 939 6.16 46.74 14.25
C ASP A 939 6.07 46.96 12.73
N GLY A 940 6.84 47.93 12.21
CA GLY A 940 6.90 48.21 10.78
C GLY A 940 7.43 47.03 9.96
N ARG A 941 8.47 46.32 10.45
CA ARG A 941 8.96 45.09 9.80
C ARG A 941 7.93 43.96 9.85
N ALA A 942 7.28 43.73 10.99
CA ALA A 942 6.27 42.69 11.13
C ALA A 942 5.05 42.96 10.23
N ALA A 943 4.60 44.22 10.14
CA ALA A 943 3.52 44.64 9.26
C ALA A 943 3.85 44.46 7.77
N ARG A 944 5.13 44.59 7.38
CA ARG A 944 5.62 44.30 6.02
C ARG A 944 5.65 42.79 5.71
N ILE A 945 6.03 41.96 6.69
CA ILE A 945 6.12 40.50 6.54
C ILE A 945 4.73 39.85 6.50
N LEU A 946 3.79 40.33 7.31
CA LEU A 946 2.45 39.78 7.48
C LEU A 946 1.70 39.46 6.17
N PRO A 947 1.51 40.39 5.22
CA PRO A 947 0.78 40.11 3.98
C PRO A 947 1.52 39.09 3.10
N ALA A 948 2.85 39.07 3.10
CA ALA A 948 3.63 38.06 2.37
C ALA A 948 3.37 36.65 2.92
N LEU A 949 3.32 36.50 4.24
CA LEU A 949 2.95 35.24 4.89
C LEU A 949 1.48 34.85 4.63
N GLY A 950 0.57 35.82 4.57
CA GLY A 950 -0.84 35.60 4.21
C GLY A 950 -0.97 34.99 2.82
N LEU A 951 -0.29 35.59 1.83
CA LEU A 951 -0.26 35.10 0.45
C LEU A 951 0.38 33.70 0.37
N ALA A 952 1.49 33.49 1.08
CA ALA A 952 2.20 32.21 1.14
C ALA A 952 1.35 31.06 1.68
N ARG A 953 0.43 31.35 2.63
CA ARG A 953 -0.48 30.34 3.21
C ARG A 953 -1.64 29.98 2.28
N VAL A 954 -1.74 30.61 1.11
CA VAL A 954 -2.66 30.21 0.02
C VAL A 954 -1.88 29.64 -1.14
N ASP A 955 -0.90 30.39 -1.66
CA ASP A 955 -0.25 30.09 -2.94
C ASP A 955 1.22 29.60 -2.80
N GLY A 956 1.74 29.49 -1.57
CA GLY A 956 3.10 28.99 -1.30
C GLY A 956 3.20 27.46 -1.30
N LEU A 957 4.32 26.92 -0.79
CA LEU A 957 4.51 25.46 -0.71
C LEU A 957 3.81 24.83 0.51
N SER A 958 3.36 25.64 1.47
CA SER A 958 2.67 25.19 2.69
C SER A 958 1.35 25.96 2.90
N PRO A 959 0.27 25.63 2.17
CA PRO A 959 -1.03 26.26 2.38
C PRO A 959 -1.67 25.85 3.73
N VAL A 960 -2.57 26.68 4.28
CA VAL A 960 -3.43 26.32 5.44
C VAL A 960 -4.48 25.30 5.07
N GLU A 961 -4.51 24.19 5.80
CA GLU A 961 -5.37 23.03 5.51
C GLU A 961 -6.84 23.24 5.85
N TYR A 962 -7.18 24.27 6.62
CA TYR A 962 -8.55 24.62 6.99
C TYR A 962 -9.19 25.69 6.09
N LEU A 963 -8.43 26.30 5.18
CA LEU A 963 -8.94 27.31 4.25
C LEU A 963 -9.30 26.64 2.92
N THR A 964 -10.44 25.95 2.89
CA THR A 964 -10.84 25.09 1.76
C THR A 964 -11.77 25.77 0.76
N ASP A 965 -12.48 26.84 1.15
CA ASP A 965 -13.38 27.56 0.28
C ASP A 965 -12.58 28.45 -0.70
N PRO A 966 -12.75 28.29 -2.04
CA PRO A 966 -12.09 29.15 -3.02
C PRO A 966 -12.36 30.65 -2.83
N ALA A 967 -13.54 31.04 -2.33
CA ALA A 967 -13.85 32.44 -2.03
C ALA A 967 -13.07 32.95 -0.81
N ASP A 968 -12.80 32.10 0.18
CA ASP A 968 -11.95 32.45 1.32
C ASP A 968 -10.49 32.60 0.89
N GLN A 969 -10.01 31.68 0.05
CA GLN A 969 -8.67 31.74 -0.52
C GLN A 969 -8.48 33.02 -1.36
N GLU A 970 -9.45 33.35 -2.21
CA GLU A 970 -9.41 34.57 -3.02
C GLU A 970 -9.45 35.84 -2.17
N PHE A 971 -10.26 35.87 -1.10
CA PHE A 971 -10.24 36.97 -0.15
C PHE A 971 -8.86 37.19 0.47
N VAL A 972 -8.22 36.11 0.93
CA VAL A 972 -6.87 36.18 1.49
C VAL A 972 -5.87 36.65 0.44
N ARG A 973 -5.94 36.09 -0.78
CA ARG A 973 -5.06 36.46 -1.91
C ARG A 973 -5.16 37.94 -2.23
N ALA A 974 -6.37 38.46 -2.46
CA ALA A 974 -6.59 39.86 -2.81
C ALA A 974 -6.14 40.80 -1.68
N THR A 975 -6.45 40.48 -0.42
CA THR A 975 -6.07 41.29 0.74
C THR A 975 -4.55 41.29 0.96
N ALA A 976 -3.91 40.12 0.79
CA ALA A 976 -2.48 39.96 0.93
C ALA A 976 -1.71 40.68 -0.18
N LEU A 977 -2.13 40.54 -1.45
CA LEU A 977 -1.52 41.26 -2.59
C LEU A 977 -1.57 42.78 -2.38
N ALA A 978 -2.74 43.31 -2.00
CA ALA A 978 -2.88 44.72 -1.67
C ALA A 978 -1.94 45.15 -0.53
N GLY A 979 -1.78 44.31 0.51
CA GLY A 979 -0.87 44.55 1.63
C GLY A 979 0.62 44.45 1.27
N VAL A 980 1.01 43.65 0.29
CA VAL A 980 2.39 43.61 -0.21
C VAL A 980 2.71 44.87 -1.03
N VAL A 981 1.75 45.36 -1.81
CA VAL A 981 1.89 46.59 -2.61
C VAL A 981 1.89 47.84 -1.73
N GLU A 982 0.98 47.91 -0.76
CA GLU A 982 0.86 49.01 0.18
C GLU A 982 0.88 48.49 1.63
N PRO A 983 2.09 48.21 2.18
CA PRO A 983 2.24 47.74 3.55
C PRO A 983 1.63 48.73 4.55
N ALA A 984 0.97 48.19 5.57
CA ALA A 984 0.51 49.01 6.68
C ALA A 984 1.72 49.56 7.48
N PRO A 985 1.59 50.74 8.09
CA PRO A 985 2.66 51.32 8.92
C PRO A 985 2.94 50.53 10.22
N GLY A 986 2.06 49.59 10.58
CA GLY A 986 2.15 48.76 11.79
C GLY A 986 1.05 47.70 11.85
N LEU A 987 1.22 46.69 12.71
CA LEU A 987 0.35 45.51 12.81
C LEU A 987 -1.08 45.85 13.24
N ASP A 988 -1.26 46.85 14.10
CA ASP A 988 -2.57 47.33 14.54
C ASP A 988 -3.38 47.89 13.35
N THR A 989 -2.73 48.65 12.46
CA THR A 989 -3.36 49.13 11.22
C THR A 989 -3.63 47.99 10.26
N ALA A 990 -2.73 47.01 10.13
CA ALA A 990 -2.95 45.82 9.31
C ALA A 990 -4.16 45.00 9.79
N CYS A 991 -4.29 44.77 11.11
CA CYS A 991 -5.41 44.05 11.71
C CYS A 991 -6.74 44.78 11.47
N ARG A 992 -6.78 46.11 11.60
CA ARG A 992 -7.97 46.91 11.27
C ARG A 992 -8.34 46.84 9.79
N ARG A 993 -7.36 46.96 8.88
CA ARG A 993 -7.57 46.84 7.43
C ARG A 993 -8.15 45.46 7.10
N TRP A 994 -7.63 44.40 7.70
CA TRP A 994 -8.13 43.04 7.53
C TRP A 994 -9.58 42.88 7.99
N LEU A 995 -9.92 43.36 9.20
CA LEU A 995 -11.28 43.27 9.72
C LEU A 995 -12.27 44.05 8.86
N ALA A 996 -11.91 45.26 8.43
CA ALA A 996 -12.74 46.06 7.53
C ALA A 996 -13.00 45.36 6.19
N ALA A 997 -11.97 44.74 5.60
CA ALA A 997 -12.10 43.97 4.37
C ALA A 997 -13.00 42.72 4.58
N LEU A 998 -12.84 42.04 5.71
CA LEU A 998 -13.63 40.86 6.06
C LEU A 998 -15.10 41.20 6.29
N ASP A 999 -15.40 42.32 6.95
CA ASP A 999 -16.77 42.78 7.16
C ASP A 999 -17.43 43.29 5.87
N ALA A 1000 -16.67 43.90 4.95
CA ALA A 1000 -17.16 44.30 3.64
C ALA A 1000 -17.54 43.11 2.75
N ARG A 1001 -16.89 41.96 2.93
CA ARG A 1001 -17.17 40.72 2.19
C ARG A 1001 -18.47 40.04 2.62
N ARG A 1002 -18.92 40.23 3.86
CA ARG A 1002 -20.10 39.55 4.37
C ARG A 1002 -21.37 40.17 3.77
N PRO A 1003 -22.36 39.36 3.33
CA PRO A 1003 -23.63 39.90 2.88
C PRO A 1003 -24.23 40.73 4.02
N ARG A 1004 -24.64 41.97 3.71
CA ARG A 1004 -25.48 42.73 4.63
C ARG A 1004 -26.76 41.93 4.78
N GLY A 1005 -26.99 41.42 6.00
CA GLY A 1005 -28.09 40.51 6.32
C GLY A 1005 -29.47 41.03 5.93
#